data_AF-A0A9D2C1L4-F1
#
_entry.id   AF-A0A9D2C1L4-F1
#
_cell.length_a   1.000
_cell.length_b   1.000
_cell.length_c   1.000
_cell.angle_alpha   90.00
_cell.angle_beta   90.00
_cell.angle_gamma   90.00
#
_symmetry.space_group_name_H-M   'P 1'
#
loop_
_entity.id
_entity.type
_entity.pdbx_description
1 polymer ?
#
loop_
_entity_poly.entity_id
_entity_poly.type
_entity_poly.pdbx_seq_one_letter_code
_entity_poly.pdbx_strand_id
1 'polypeptide(L)'
;MNRTSKALRRWTSLLLVVVMTVCAILPAAAQSTAKSAGTVSVTIEYVDEDGQATYYLPPTQVERTEGMTALDALNAGYEGKGTVTYDSLWWSVTVAPSDGDPVEDSLLGDNAWWTFVNSTQQGIKKDLQDGDVVRLIYNYNYGSNLKDYTDSSSSQETGTLSVDKNALIQTLAAMSEEAIQENQELYNKALEIALTQGTSQRDVNSVAEELESVAFPEKSATDMTVTPESVTLDVGESQQLTATLVPEDATDTVTWSSDDTSVVQVTPDGMLYAVGAGQATITAQANEQVQTSIPVTVNAVSAESITLDRTSAQLEEGEGLRLNATVSPAGSTDSITFSSSDPEVASVDAYGMVVAKSAGSAVITASVGALQASCTITVTPREEATSPRVIFRHDDGHITEADENNTITLSSLDVGSFELEGAQGISPYWSCNEKDQDGNSIIHISSGGIFYPHLGEREATVYSSNPLFGDAEEIATFTLKVVESGITDLKLYQDGREVSASSSVYLSGTETKTVTAMGKIPGSSQYVPIPVQALEVQADDGAYIWLDSSNNTIAFYAETTGQHTFTVSVGDAPDVTASFTATSQRIEVTGISVEYPETFSISSWNGLGDQYTGITSTGLTPDSRYTVTIEPSNATVKDVIWTSHDPEIAEYQETYGNGIVPKKSGTARFTVTSVDNPSVSQNLTITFQYQTPLEGVSLEQTSYTMKQYDSIDLDIVANPANATEQRFTWTYDKEGIVSVKDQVSNELSSSGGYVTKTTHTLSALQPGTVTVTGTPLDETNSLEPITFTVTVTESQETVELDFDRYVTQNIQHAQEYLEGTLEGNYIYGAEWSIFAILRSGGTLRQTDLNDYVSSVVEELKSGSRILPTDYFRIVTTLEVMGLDPTDLEGINIIERMYNYSNLDRLSSNMTAFTLLALDSKGYEIPDDALWNRETLIERLLTYQNPDNGGFGLSDSGTVSIDITAMTLQALAPYNNSQYPQVQAAVEKALTYLQDQMRNDCGYWAEGADNGCSAAQVLTALVSLGIDPLDPDSGFTRGSNNLVAKLDDFRLENGFTTFGGSNTPDGMATSQIAYALEAYRRFANGENGIYDLTDVGEKSQEEIDQAAAQEAMDLIDAIGTVTADSGEAIQSAREAYDSLTNAQKELVSNYDVLLAAEQAFALLGGNNGGNGDTPSSPDDTQPGENPQTGDSTAILPAALALTVSFALVAGRAGKRRKQHS
;
A
#
# COMPACT_ATOMS: atom_id res chain seq x y z
N MET A 1 46.33 -40.27 17.42
CA MET A 1 46.77 -41.67 17.13
C MET A 1 45.65 -42.33 16.33
N ASN A 2 45.90 -42.95 15.17
CA ASN A 2 46.41 -44.32 14.98
C ASN A 2 45.61 -45.43 15.71
N ARG A 3 45.20 -46.55 15.08
CA ARG A 3 45.04 -46.90 13.64
C ARG A 3 44.36 -48.28 13.51
N THR A 4 43.51 -48.46 12.47
CA THR A 4 43.22 -49.71 11.72
C THR A 4 42.83 -51.05 12.40
N SER A 5 41.64 -51.53 11.98
CA SER A 5 41.35 -52.83 11.32
C SER A 5 41.04 -54.14 12.10
N LYS A 6 39.84 -54.68 11.81
CA LYS A 6 39.48 -56.09 11.44
C LYS A 6 39.69 -57.20 12.52
N ALA A 7 38.84 -58.23 12.68
CA ALA A 7 37.76 -58.74 11.81
C ALA A 7 36.61 -59.49 12.55
N LEU A 8 35.37 -59.25 12.09
CA LEU A 8 34.31 -60.22 11.74
C LEU A 8 33.66 -61.19 12.78
N ARG A 9 32.31 -61.30 12.68
CA ARG A 9 31.40 -62.38 13.16
C ARG A 9 31.22 -62.58 14.69
N ARG A 10 30.25 -61.86 15.26
CA ARG A 10 29.41 -62.34 16.40
C ARG A 10 28.10 -61.56 16.61
N TRP A 11 27.23 -61.54 15.60
CA TRP A 11 25.83 -61.09 15.73
C TRP A 11 24.90 -62.08 15.01
N THR A 12 24.11 -62.84 15.77
CA THR A 12 23.07 -63.78 15.29
C THR A 12 22.03 -63.95 16.39
N SER A 13 21.04 -63.05 16.48
CA SER A 13 19.99 -63.08 17.51
C SER A 13 18.76 -62.26 17.11
N LEU A 14 17.92 -62.81 16.24
CA LEU A 14 16.46 -62.55 16.18
C LEU A 14 15.82 -63.53 15.17
N LEU A 15 15.04 -64.51 15.64
CA LEU A 15 14.14 -65.32 14.78
C LEU A 15 13.13 -66.14 15.61
N LEU A 16 12.12 -65.48 16.19
CA LEU A 16 10.74 -65.96 16.39
C LEU A 16 9.96 -64.92 17.21
N VAL A 17 8.64 -64.79 16.95
CA VAL A 17 7.76 -63.71 17.44
C VAL A 17 8.15 -62.36 16.79
N VAL A 18 7.27 -61.60 16.12
CA VAL A 18 5.80 -61.55 16.15
C VAL A 18 5.15 -62.02 14.85
N VAL A 19 4.07 -62.82 14.95
CA VAL A 19 3.07 -63.05 13.89
C VAL A 19 1.71 -63.18 14.60
N MET A 20 0.69 -62.44 14.15
CA MET A 20 -0.56 -62.14 14.88
C MET A 20 -0.31 -61.27 16.14
N THR A 21 -1.12 -60.26 16.49
CA THR A 21 -2.44 -59.86 15.97
C THR A 21 -2.58 -58.34 15.98
N VAL A 22 -3.01 -57.73 14.87
CA VAL A 22 -3.57 -56.37 14.83
C VAL A 22 -4.92 -56.46 14.13
N CYS A 23 -6.01 -56.32 14.90
CA CYS A 23 -7.37 -56.28 14.36
C CYS A 23 -8.21 -55.26 15.15
N ALA A 24 -8.66 -54.24 14.42
CA ALA A 24 -9.74 -53.28 14.64
C ALA A 24 -10.55 -53.30 15.95
N ILE A 25 -10.75 -52.09 16.51
CA ILE A 25 -12.06 -51.62 17.00
C ILE A 25 -12.24 -50.18 16.46
N LEU A 26 -13.39 -49.88 15.85
CA LEU A 26 -13.78 -48.55 15.32
C LEU A 26 -14.75 -47.83 16.31
N PRO A 27 -15.56 -46.82 15.93
CA PRO A 27 -15.33 -45.45 16.40
C PRO A 27 -16.46 -44.89 17.30
N ALA A 28 -16.30 -43.66 17.81
CA ALA A 28 -17.33 -42.94 18.56
C ALA A 28 -17.26 -41.41 18.36
N ALA A 29 -17.83 -40.97 17.24
CA ALA A 29 -18.18 -39.61 16.78
C ALA A 29 -18.19 -38.42 17.76
N ALA A 30 -17.83 -37.24 17.22
CA ALA A 30 -18.72 -36.08 17.16
C ALA A 30 -18.37 -35.16 15.97
N GLN A 31 -19.38 -34.83 15.13
CA GLN A 31 -19.55 -33.64 14.27
C GLN A 31 -18.33 -33.15 13.45
N SER A 32 -18.37 -33.11 12.11
CA SER A 32 -19.46 -32.56 11.28
C SER A 32 -20.13 -33.57 10.31
N THR A 33 -21.07 -33.08 9.49
CA THR A 33 -21.77 -33.81 8.41
C THR A 33 -22.21 -32.80 7.33
N ALA A 34 -22.05 -32.99 6.01
CA ALA A 34 -21.43 -34.03 5.19
C ALA A 34 -21.46 -33.53 3.71
N LYS A 35 -21.40 -34.44 2.72
CA LYS A 35 -21.68 -34.24 1.26
C LYS A 35 -20.50 -33.67 0.45
N SER A 36 -20.38 -33.90 -0.86
CA SER A 36 -21.27 -34.54 -1.85
C SER A 36 -20.54 -35.51 -2.80
N ALA A 37 -21.27 -36.10 -3.76
CA ALA A 37 -20.69 -36.58 -5.02
C ALA A 37 -20.19 -35.40 -5.87
N GLY A 38 -19.40 -35.69 -6.90
CA GLY A 38 -18.78 -34.72 -7.82
C GLY A 38 -18.04 -35.43 -8.95
N THR A 39 -17.24 -34.73 -9.73
CA THR A 39 -16.45 -35.30 -10.84
C THR A 39 -14.97 -34.93 -10.78
N VAL A 40 -14.12 -35.76 -11.38
CA VAL A 40 -12.68 -35.51 -11.54
C VAL A 40 -12.25 -35.85 -12.97
N SER A 41 -11.24 -35.18 -13.50
CA SER A 41 -10.77 -35.36 -14.88
C SER A 41 -9.43 -36.09 -14.89
N VAL A 42 -9.37 -37.26 -15.53
CA VAL A 42 -8.19 -38.13 -15.47
C VAL A 42 -7.56 -38.34 -16.86
N THR A 43 -6.23 -38.46 -16.90
CA THR A 43 -5.44 -38.75 -18.10
C THR A 43 -4.19 -39.58 -17.77
N ILE A 44 -3.72 -40.37 -18.74
CA ILE A 44 -2.48 -41.16 -18.65
C ILE A 44 -1.62 -40.85 -19.87
N GLU A 45 -0.44 -40.28 -19.63
CA GLU A 45 0.49 -39.74 -20.62
C GLU A 45 1.78 -40.57 -20.60
N TYR A 46 2.09 -41.28 -21.68
CA TYR A 46 3.39 -41.93 -21.86
C TYR A 46 4.32 -41.01 -22.64
N VAL A 47 5.40 -40.57 -22.00
CA VAL A 47 6.44 -39.73 -22.63
C VAL A 47 7.71 -40.55 -22.84
N ASP A 48 8.27 -40.54 -24.06
CA ASP A 48 9.47 -41.31 -24.41
C ASP A 48 10.79 -40.58 -24.07
N GLU A 49 11.92 -41.24 -24.36
CA GLU A 49 13.28 -40.71 -24.12
C GLU A 49 13.60 -39.42 -24.92
N ASP A 50 12.90 -39.17 -26.04
CA ASP A 50 13.05 -37.95 -26.87
C ASP A 50 12.09 -36.83 -26.42
N GLY A 51 11.25 -37.06 -25.39
CA GLY A 51 10.26 -36.12 -24.88
C GLY A 51 8.99 -36.04 -25.73
N GLN A 52 8.70 -37.05 -26.56
CA GLN A 52 7.43 -37.16 -27.29
C GLN A 52 6.38 -37.85 -26.42
N ALA A 53 5.27 -37.15 -26.18
CA ALA A 53 4.17 -37.62 -25.35
C ALA A 53 3.06 -38.28 -26.19
N THR A 54 2.43 -39.31 -25.62
CA THR A 54 1.30 -40.06 -26.22
C THR A 54 0.27 -40.39 -25.14
N TYR A 55 -1.02 -40.20 -25.43
CA TYR A 55 -2.07 -40.64 -24.51
C TYR A 55 -2.20 -42.17 -24.51
N TYR A 56 -2.03 -42.78 -23.34
CA TYR A 56 -2.60 -44.11 -23.06
C TYR A 56 -4.07 -43.96 -22.66
N LEU A 57 -4.41 -42.87 -21.99
CA LEU A 57 -5.78 -42.43 -21.69
C LEU A 57 -5.88 -40.93 -21.98
N PRO A 58 -6.61 -40.49 -23.03
CA PRO A 58 -6.91 -39.07 -23.20
C PRO A 58 -7.81 -38.57 -22.06
N PRO A 59 -7.89 -37.23 -21.82
CA PRO A 59 -8.75 -36.64 -20.80
C PRO A 59 -10.14 -37.27 -20.76
N THR A 60 -10.52 -37.79 -19.60
CA THR A 60 -11.76 -38.55 -19.39
C THR A 60 -12.34 -38.16 -18.03
N GLN A 61 -13.60 -37.74 -18.00
CA GLN A 61 -14.29 -37.41 -16.74
C GLN A 61 -14.71 -38.68 -15.99
N VAL A 62 -14.59 -38.65 -14.66
CA VAL A 62 -14.88 -39.77 -13.75
C VAL A 62 -15.74 -39.29 -12.58
N GLU A 63 -16.79 -40.04 -12.26
CA GLU A 63 -17.67 -39.84 -11.10
C GLU A 63 -16.91 -40.10 -9.78
N ARG A 64 -16.75 -39.06 -8.96
CA ARG A 64 -16.03 -39.13 -7.68
C ARG A 64 -16.93 -39.68 -6.57
N THR A 65 -16.39 -40.59 -5.77
CA THR A 65 -17.05 -41.11 -4.56
C THR A 65 -16.24 -40.80 -3.29
N GLU A 66 -16.90 -40.86 -2.12
CA GLU A 66 -16.29 -40.51 -0.83
C GLU A 66 -15.10 -41.45 -0.51
N GLY A 67 -13.89 -40.88 -0.41
CA GLY A 67 -12.65 -41.63 -0.22
C GLY A 67 -12.06 -42.27 -1.48
N MET A 68 -12.45 -41.80 -2.68
CA MET A 68 -11.81 -42.18 -3.94
C MET A 68 -10.40 -41.56 -4.03
N THR A 69 -9.39 -42.42 -4.22
CA THR A 69 -8.00 -41.96 -4.44
C THR A 69 -7.70 -41.72 -5.93
N ALA A 70 -6.59 -41.04 -6.22
CA ALA A 70 -6.06 -40.93 -7.58
C ALA A 70 -5.93 -42.28 -8.31
N LEU A 71 -5.49 -43.35 -7.63
CA LEU A 71 -5.43 -44.71 -8.21
C LEU A 71 -6.82 -45.25 -8.61
N ASP A 72 -7.84 -44.99 -7.80
CA ASP A 72 -9.20 -45.46 -8.05
C ASP A 72 -9.81 -44.71 -9.24
N ALA A 73 -9.64 -43.38 -9.30
CA ALA A 73 -10.10 -42.54 -10.40
C ALA A 73 -9.41 -42.90 -11.73
N LEU A 74 -8.09 -43.11 -11.71
CA LEU A 74 -7.32 -43.56 -12.88
C LEU A 74 -7.77 -44.93 -13.37
N ASN A 75 -8.07 -45.88 -12.49
CA ASN A 75 -8.62 -47.19 -12.90
C ASN A 75 -10.05 -47.10 -13.45
N ALA A 76 -10.88 -46.20 -12.93
CA ALA A 76 -12.23 -45.99 -13.47
C ALA A 76 -12.19 -45.40 -14.88
N GLY A 77 -11.40 -44.34 -15.13
CA GLY A 77 -11.25 -43.74 -16.47
C GLY A 77 -10.56 -44.67 -17.49
N TYR A 78 -9.76 -45.64 -17.00
CA TYR A 78 -9.06 -46.64 -17.80
C TYR A 78 -9.80 -47.99 -17.92
N GLU A 79 -11.02 -48.14 -17.36
CA GLU A 79 -11.78 -49.39 -17.42
C GLU A 79 -12.02 -49.81 -18.89
N GLY A 80 -11.74 -51.08 -19.19
CA GLY A 80 -11.85 -51.65 -20.53
C GLY A 80 -10.73 -51.25 -21.50
N LYS A 81 -9.95 -50.20 -21.20
CA LYS A 81 -8.76 -49.79 -21.97
C LYS A 81 -7.49 -50.50 -21.46
N GLY A 82 -7.38 -50.70 -20.14
CA GLY A 82 -6.27 -51.42 -19.49
C GLY A 82 -6.46 -51.52 -17.98
N THR A 83 -5.36 -51.54 -17.21
CA THR A 83 -5.36 -51.41 -15.75
C THR A 83 -4.18 -50.58 -15.25
N VAL A 84 -4.38 -49.79 -14.19
CA VAL A 84 -3.29 -49.13 -13.43
C VAL A 84 -3.14 -49.84 -12.09
N THR A 85 -1.95 -50.35 -11.78
CA THR A 85 -1.71 -51.12 -10.55
C THR A 85 -0.54 -50.53 -9.76
N TYR A 86 -0.55 -50.73 -8.44
CA TYR A 86 0.45 -50.21 -7.52
C TYR A 86 0.84 -51.28 -6.50
N ASP A 87 2.12 -51.69 -6.45
CA ASP A 87 2.61 -52.64 -5.44
C ASP A 87 3.23 -51.92 -4.24
N SER A 88 2.48 -51.87 -3.15
CA SER A 88 2.91 -51.36 -1.85
C SER A 88 4.18 -52.00 -1.23
N LEU A 89 4.68 -53.12 -1.76
CA LEU A 89 5.92 -53.76 -1.32
C LEU A 89 7.18 -53.23 -2.03
N TRP A 90 7.02 -52.65 -3.22
CA TRP A 90 8.11 -52.10 -4.05
C TRP A 90 7.96 -50.61 -4.33
N TRP A 91 6.79 -50.05 -3.97
CA TRP A 91 6.34 -48.69 -4.27
C TRP A 91 6.19 -48.37 -5.76
N SER A 92 6.21 -49.39 -6.62
CA SER A 92 6.07 -49.25 -8.07
C SER A 92 4.62 -49.16 -8.54
N VAL A 93 4.41 -48.37 -9.59
CA VAL A 93 3.24 -48.34 -10.46
C VAL A 93 3.49 -49.20 -11.70
N THR A 94 2.44 -49.84 -12.22
CA THR A 94 2.44 -50.51 -13.52
C THR A 94 1.16 -50.18 -14.26
N VAL A 95 1.30 -49.58 -15.45
CA VAL A 95 0.20 -49.35 -16.40
C VAL A 95 0.25 -50.45 -17.46
N ALA A 96 -0.85 -51.17 -17.61
CA ALA A 96 -0.98 -52.27 -18.56
C ALA A 96 -2.12 -52.00 -19.56
N PRO A 97 -1.82 -51.56 -20.79
CA PRO A 97 -2.79 -51.47 -21.87
C PRO A 97 -3.36 -52.84 -22.23
N SER A 98 -4.62 -52.90 -22.67
CA SER A 98 -5.28 -54.17 -23.06
C SER A 98 -4.76 -54.77 -24.38
N ASP A 99 -4.07 -53.97 -25.19
CA ASP A 99 -3.52 -54.29 -26.51
C ASP A 99 -2.00 -54.05 -26.64
N GLY A 100 -1.31 -53.72 -25.53
CA GLY A 100 0.13 -53.46 -25.48
C GLY A 100 0.88 -54.29 -24.43
N ASP A 101 2.20 -54.11 -24.36
CA ASP A 101 3.03 -54.61 -23.25
C ASP A 101 2.93 -53.67 -22.03
N PRO A 102 2.98 -54.17 -20.79
CA PRO A 102 2.89 -53.34 -19.59
C PRO A 102 4.17 -52.53 -19.34
N VAL A 103 4.00 -51.30 -18.85
CA VAL A 103 5.08 -50.38 -18.45
C VAL A 103 5.09 -50.27 -16.93
N GLU A 104 6.14 -50.79 -16.31
CA GLU A 104 6.40 -50.84 -14.86
C GLU A 104 7.61 -49.97 -14.49
N ASP A 105 7.57 -49.33 -13.33
CA ASP A 105 8.67 -48.50 -12.82
C ASP A 105 10.00 -49.27 -12.70
N SER A 106 11.11 -48.54 -12.86
CA SER A 106 12.46 -49.08 -12.65
C SER A 106 12.72 -49.34 -11.16
N LEU A 107 13.36 -50.49 -10.84
CA LEU A 107 13.70 -50.95 -9.48
C LEU A 107 14.66 -50.02 -8.69
N LEU A 108 15.04 -48.86 -9.24
CA LEU A 108 15.86 -47.84 -8.57
C LEU A 108 15.23 -46.43 -8.62
N GLY A 109 14.05 -46.26 -9.24
CA GLY A 109 13.37 -44.97 -9.37
C GLY A 109 13.75 -44.14 -10.61
N ASP A 110 14.77 -44.56 -11.36
CA ASP A 110 15.32 -43.79 -12.48
C ASP A 110 14.29 -43.46 -13.58
N ASN A 111 13.37 -44.40 -13.89
CA ASN A 111 12.24 -44.19 -14.79
C ASN A 111 10.96 -44.66 -14.07
N ALA A 112 9.89 -43.87 -14.09
CA ALA A 112 8.68 -44.17 -13.30
C ALA A 112 7.41 -43.47 -13.83
N TRP A 113 6.25 -43.90 -13.36
CA TRP A 113 5.00 -43.15 -13.45
C TRP A 113 4.85 -42.17 -12.27
N TRP A 114 4.67 -40.89 -12.57
CA TRP A 114 4.40 -39.84 -11.59
C TRP A 114 2.94 -39.40 -11.65
N THR A 115 2.31 -39.23 -10.48
CA THR A 115 0.93 -38.76 -10.36
C THR A 115 0.91 -37.29 -9.95
N PHE A 116 0.44 -36.44 -10.86
CA PHE A 116 0.15 -35.04 -10.59
C PHE A 116 -1.35 -34.88 -10.34
N VAL A 117 -1.71 -34.11 -9.32
CA VAL A 117 -3.07 -33.64 -9.04
C VAL A 117 -3.04 -32.12 -9.05
N ASN A 118 -3.85 -31.50 -9.89
CA ASN A 118 -3.87 -30.05 -10.13
C ASN A 118 -2.44 -29.49 -10.38
N SER A 119 -1.78 -30.04 -11.40
CA SER A 119 -0.39 -29.76 -11.80
C SER A 119 0.71 -29.96 -10.72
N THR A 120 0.37 -30.45 -9.52
CA THR A 120 1.30 -30.73 -8.41
C THR A 120 1.51 -32.23 -8.21
N GLN A 121 2.75 -32.70 -8.07
CA GLN A 121 3.04 -34.10 -7.73
C GLN A 121 2.50 -34.39 -6.32
N GLN A 122 1.62 -35.38 -6.21
CA GLN A 122 0.91 -35.71 -4.95
C GLN A 122 0.83 -37.22 -4.68
N GLY A 123 1.34 -38.04 -5.61
CA GLY A 123 1.36 -39.50 -5.49
C GLY A 123 0.00 -40.17 -5.66
N ILE A 124 0.02 -41.45 -6.03
CA ILE A 124 -1.16 -42.18 -6.51
C ILE A 124 -2.22 -42.49 -5.42
N LYS A 125 -2.01 -42.05 -4.17
CA LYS A 125 -2.90 -42.25 -3.02
C LYS A 125 -3.59 -40.97 -2.54
N LYS A 126 -3.40 -39.83 -3.22
CA LYS A 126 -4.07 -38.57 -2.89
C LYS A 126 -5.58 -38.76 -2.90
N ASP A 127 -6.25 -38.34 -1.82
CA ASP A 127 -7.71 -38.14 -1.78
C ASP A 127 -8.06 -36.92 -2.63
N LEU A 128 -9.02 -37.07 -3.54
CA LEU A 128 -9.39 -36.03 -4.53
C LEU A 128 -10.56 -35.16 -4.05
N GLN A 129 -10.58 -33.90 -4.47
CA GLN A 129 -11.70 -32.97 -4.35
C GLN A 129 -12.61 -33.00 -5.59
N ASP A 130 -13.67 -32.19 -5.61
CA ASP A 130 -14.51 -32.01 -6.80
C ASP A 130 -13.81 -31.07 -7.80
N GLY A 131 -13.83 -31.41 -9.09
CA GLY A 131 -13.10 -30.71 -10.14
C GLY A 131 -11.62 -31.08 -10.30
N ASP A 132 -11.02 -31.87 -9.39
CA ASP A 132 -9.59 -32.22 -9.44
C ASP A 132 -9.17 -32.87 -10.76
N VAL A 133 -7.96 -32.52 -11.23
CA VAL A 133 -7.33 -33.03 -12.46
C VAL A 133 -6.19 -33.97 -12.12
N VAL A 134 -6.29 -35.24 -12.51
CA VAL A 134 -5.29 -36.28 -12.21
C VAL A 134 -4.56 -36.70 -13.48
N ARG A 135 -3.26 -36.40 -13.54
CA ARG A 135 -2.38 -36.76 -14.67
C ARG A 135 -1.38 -37.82 -14.21
N LEU A 136 -1.39 -38.99 -14.83
CA LEU A 136 -0.39 -40.03 -14.61
C LEU A 136 0.62 -40.03 -15.77
N ILE A 137 1.82 -39.51 -15.53
CA ILE A 137 2.82 -39.22 -16.57
C ILE A 137 4.04 -40.14 -16.41
N TYR A 138 4.41 -40.88 -17.45
CA TYR A 138 5.65 -41.68 -17.44
C TYR A 138 6.87 -40.81 -17.77
N ASN A 139 7.94 -40.95 -16.98
CA ASN A 139 9.16 -40.15 -17.11
C ASN A 139 10.44 -40.99 -17.15
N TYR A 140 11.51 -40.39 -17.68
CA TYR A 140 12.84 -40.97 -17.79
C TYR A 140 13.88 -40.12 -17.03
N ASN A 141 14.80 -40.78 -16.34
CA ASN A 141 15.86 -40.19 -15.51
C ASN A 141 15.38 -39.05 -14.60
N TYR A 142 14.40 -39.31 -13.72
CA TYR A 142 13.82 -38.34 -12.78
C TYR A 142 13.32 -37.06 -13.47
N GLY A 143 12.38 -37.20 -14.41
CA GLY A 143 11.73 -36.07 -15.07
C GLY A 143 12.50 -35.44 -16.22
N SER A 144 13.68 -35.94 -16.59
CA SER A 144 14.57 -35.34 -17.61
C SER A 144 13.96 -35.15 -19.01
N ASN A 145 12.87 -35.86 -19.32
CA ASN A 145 12.10 -35.76 -20.56
C ASN A 145 10.82 -34.89 -20.44
N LEU A 146 10.47 -34.43 -19.24
CA LEU A 146 9.34 -33.54 -18.96
C LEU A 146 9.82 -32.09 -18.96
N LYS A 147 9.59 -31.37 -20.07
CA LYS A 147 10.08 -29.99 -20.23
C LYS A 147 9.36 -28.98 -19.33
N ASP A 148 8.15 -29.33 -18.91
CA ASP A 148 7.29 -28.49 -18.08
C ASP A 148 7.40 -28.89 -16.59
N TYR A 149 8.41 -29.66 -16.16
CA TYR A 149 8.56 -30.13 -14.76
C TYR A 149 9.63 -29.35 -13.99
N THR A 150 9.31 -28.98 -12.74
CA THR A 150 10.23 -28.33 -11.79
C THR A 150 10.28 -29.13 -10.48
N ASP A 151 11.49 -29.35 -9.96
CA ASP A 151 11.74 -30.21 -8.79
C ASP A 151 11.82 -29.41 -7.48
N SER A 152 10.92 -29.66 -6.52
CA SER A 152 10.85 -28.93 -5.25
C SER A 152 11.68 -29.61 -4.14
N SER A 153 12.99 -29.42 -4.20
CA SER A 153 14.01 -29.69 -3.17
C SER A 153 13.93 -31.00 -2.34
N SER A 154 14.89 -31.89 -2.57
CA SER A 154 15.42 -32.89 -1.62
C SER A 154 14.54 -34.07 -1.17
N SER A 155 13.21 -34.01 -1.28
CA SER A 155 12.30 -35.15 -1.07
C SER A 155 11.54 -35.51 -2.36
N GLN A 156 11.54 -36.79 -2.73
CA GLN A 156 11.12 -37.28 -4.05
C GLN A 156 9.58 -37.35 -4.26
N GLU A 157 8.81 -36.44 -3.67
CA GLU A 157 7.32 -36.56 -3.59
C GLU A 157 6.52 -35.28 -3.93
N THR A 158 7.16 -34.15 -4.28
CA THR A 158 6.49 -32.81 -4.29
C THR A 158 6.71 -31.92 -5.54
N GLY A 159 7.33 -32.39 -6.63
CA GLY A 159 7.59 -31.54 -7.81
C GLY A 159 6.33 -31.00 -8.51
N THR A 160 6.46 -29.96 -9.33
CA THR A 160 5.33 -29.27 -9.98
C THR A 160 5.46 -29.26 -11.50
N LEU A 161 4.34 -29.01 -12.19
CA LEU A 161 4.32 -28.68 -13.61
C LEU A 161 4.17 -27.16 -13.78
N SER A 162 5.14 -26.53 -14.45
CA SER A 162 5.26 -25.07 -14.63
C SER A 162 4.31 -24.47 -15.67
N VAL A 163 3.59 -25.32 -16.41
CA VAL A 163 2.54 -24.93 -17.34
C VAL A 163 1.26 -25.59 -16.88
N ASP A 164 0.33 -24.79 -16.34
CA ASP A 164 -0.94 -25.34 -15.89
C ASP A 164 -1.86 -25.64 -17.08
N LYS A 165 -2.35 -26.88 -17.10
CA LYS A 165 -3.25 -27.41 -18.13
C LYS A 165 -4.58 -27.89 -17.54
N ASN A 166 -4.84 -27.62 -16.25
CA ASN A 166 -6.02 -28.10 -15.54
C ASN A 166 -7.32 -27.76 -16.27
N ALA A 167 -7.57 -26.49 -16.57
CA ALA A 167 -8.78 -26.04 -17.30
C ALA A 167 -8.92 -26.71 -18.68
N LEU A 168 -7.86 -26.73 -19.49
CA LEU A 168 -7.87 -27.38 -20.81
C LEU A 168 -8.21 -28.88 -20.71
N ILE A 169 -7.66 -29.58 -19.70
CA ILE A 169 -7.91 -31.01 -19.46
C ILE A 169 -9.31 -31.25 -18.89
N GLN A 170 -9.86 -30.34 -18.06
CA GLN A 170 -11.25 -30.38 -17.58
C GLN A 170 -12.22 -30.26 -18.75
N THR A 171 -12.08 -29.22 -19.57
CA THR A 171 -12.94 -28.99 -20.74
C THR A 171 -12.85 -30.14 -21.73
N LEU A 172 -11.64 -30.60 -22.09
CA LEU A 172 -11.43 -31.79 -22.94
C LEU A 172 -12.13 -33.05 -22.40
N ALA A 173 -12.12 -33.26 -21.09
CA ALA A 173 -12.74 -34.42 -20.44
C ALA A 173 -14.28 -34.35 -20.38
N ALA A 174 -14.86 -33.14 -20.44
CA ALA A 174 -16.28 -32.87 -20.26
C ALA A 174 -17.09 -32.71 -21.56
N MET A 175 -16.45 -32.60 -22.73
CA MET A 175 -17.15 -32.44 -24.02
C MET A 175 -18.03 -33.66 -24.37
N SER A 176 -19.24 -33.41 -24.88
CA SER A 176 -20.13 -34.48 -25.38
C SER A 176 -19.67 -35.07 -26.72
N GLU A 177 -20.15 -36.27 -27.07
CA GLU A 177 -19.88 -36.87 -28.39
C GLU A 177 -20.34 -35.96 -29.54
N GLU A 178 -21.46 -35.24 -29.38
CA GLU A 178 -21.93 -34.25 -30.36
C GLU A 178 -20.99 -33.04 -30.46
N ALA A 179 -20.60 -32.44 -29.33
CA ALA A 179 -19.71 -31.27 -29.31
C ALA A 179 -18.34 -31.59 -29.94
N ILE A 180 -17.80 -32.78 -29.66
CA ILE A 180 -16.58 -33.31 -30.29
C ILE A 180 -16.78 -33.54 -31.79
N GLN A 181 -17.93 -34.09 -32.21
CA GLN A 181 -18.20 -34.36 -33.62
C GLN A 181 -18.35 -33.08 -34.45
N GLU A 182 -18.95 -32.03 -33.89
CA GLU A 182 -19.13 -30.74 -34.59
C GLU A 182 -17.84 -29.90 -34.58
N ASN A 183 -17.02 -29.98 -33.52
CA ASN A 183 -15.80 -29.17 -33.34
C ASN A 183 -14.50 -29.98 -33.46
N GLN A 184 -14.53 -31.06 -34.25
CA GLN A 184 -13.49 -32.09 -34.33
C GLN A 184 -12.06 -31.56 -34.56
N GLU A 185 -11.88 -30.48 -35.33
CA GLU A 185 -10.56 -29.89 -35.62
C GLU A 185 -9.99 -29.14 -34.39
N LEU A 186 -10.84 -28.41 -33.66
CA LEU A 186 -10.48 -27.72 -32.42
C LEU A 186 -10.24 -28.72 -31.27
N TYR A 187 -11.08 -29.74 -31.13
CA TYR A 187 -10.87 -30.80 -30.15
C TYR A 187 -9.52 -31.53 -30.36
N ASN A 188 -9.14 -31.79 -31.62
CA ASN A 188 -7.84 -32.38 -31.93
C ASN A 188 -6.66 -31.43 -31.62
N LYS A 189 -6.78 -30.14 -31.96
CA LYS A 189 -5.81 -29.08 -31.60
C LYS A 189 -5.61 -28.99 -30.08
N ALA A 190 -6.70 -29.02 -29.32
CA ALA A 190 -6.69 -28.99 -27.87
C ALA A 190 -6.03 -30.24 -27.25
N LEU A 191 -6.36 -31.44 -27.74
CA LEU A 191 -5.69 -32.69 -27.33
C LEU A 191 -4.18 -32.65 -27.57
N GLU A 192 -3.74 -32.11 -28.73
CA GLU A 192 -2.34 -31.96 -29.09
C GLU A 192 -1.60 -30.99 -28.16
N ILE A 193 -2.20 -29.82 -27.83
CA ILE A 193 -1.60 -28.82 -26.95
C ILE A 193 -1.55 -29.28 -25.49
N ALA A 194 -2.60 -29.93 -24.98
CA ALA A 194 -2.58 -30.52 -23.65
C ALA A 194 -1.43 -31.55 -23.49
N LEU A 195 -1.20 -32.37 -24.53
CA LEU A 195 -0.16 -33.39 -24.56
C LEU A 195 1.27 -32.83 -24.79
N THR A 196 1.39 -31.70 -25.49
CA THR A 196 2.67 -31.12 -25.93
C THR A 196 3.49 -30.58 -24.75
N GLN A 197 4.70 -31.12 -24.57
CA GLN A 197 5.69 -30.65 -23.60
C GLN A 197 6.40 -29.38 -24.12
N GLY A 198 6.46 -28.31 -23.33
CA GLY A 198 7.11 -27.05 -23.68
C GLY A 198 6.20 -26.06 -24.41
N THR A 199 4.88 -26.10 -24.16
CA THR A 199 3.90 -25.13 -24.70
C THR A 199 3.74 -23.93 -23.76
N SER A 200 3.45 -22.73 -24.27
CA SER A 200 3.31 -21.57 -23.39
C SER A 200 1.95 -21.55 -22.69
N GLN A 201 1.88 -21.00 -21.47
CA GLN A 201 0.62 -20.82 -20.75
C GLN A 201 -0.42 -20.04 -21.58
N ARG A 202 0.05 -19.09 -22.41
CA ARG A 202 -0.81 -18.31 -23.33
C ARG A 202 -1.48 -19.20 -24.39
N ASP A 203 -0.74 -20.15 -24.96
CA ASP A 203 -1.29 -21.08 -25.96
C ASP A 203 -2.27 -22.07 -25.33
N VAL A 204 -2.02 -22.49 -24.08
CA VAL A 204 -2.94 -23.33 -23.30
C VAL A 204 -4.23 -22.58 -22.99
N ASN A 205 -4.15 -21.37 -22.42
CA ASN A 205 -5.32 -20.55 -22.07
C ASN A 205 -6.17 -20.23 -23.32
N SER A 206 -5.54 -19.71 -24.38
CA SER A 206 -6.23 -19.36 -25.64
C SER A 206 -6.99 -20.54 -26.26
N VAL A 207 -6.52 -21.77 -26.09
CA VAL A 207 -7.18 -22.97 -26.61
C VAL A 207 -8.15 -23.59 -25.61
N ALA A 208 -7.97 -23.35 -24.31
CA ALA A 208 -9.01 -23.63 -23.31
C ALA A 208 -10.24 -22.75 -23.55
N GLU A 209 -10.05 -21.43 -23.74
CA GLU A 209 -11.09 -20.45 -24.06
C GLU A 209 -11.84 -20.81 -25.36
N GLU A 210 -11.11 -21.07 -26.46
CA GLU A 210 -11.71 -21.55 -27.72
C GLU A 210 -12.55 -22.82 -27.48
N LEU A 211 -12.02 -23.81 -26.75
CA LEU A 211 -12.67 -25.10 -26.53
C LEU A 211 -13.89 -25.00 -25.59
N GLU A 212 -13.82 -24.17 -24.56
CA GLU A 212 -14.89 -23.99 -23.58
C GLU A 212 -16.14 -23.40 -24.23
N SER A 213 -15.95 -22.40 -25.11
CA SER A 213 -17.02 -21.79 -25.89
C SER A 213 -17.81 -22.77 -26.78
N VAL A 214 -17.22 -23.92 -27.14
CA VAL A 214 -17.87 -24.98 -27.94
C VAL A 214 -18.22 -26.24 -27.14
N ALA A 215 -17.66 -26.41 -25.94
CA ALA A 215 -18.04 -27.43 -24.97
C ALA A 215 -19.36 -27.05 -24.27
N PHE A 216 -19.52 -25.77 -23.94
CA PHE A 216 -20.67 -25.21 -23.23
C PHE A 216 -21.27 -24.02 -24.00
N PRO A 217 -21.83 -24.25 -25.22
CA PRO A 217 -22.36 -23.18 -26.04
C PRO A 217 -23.52 -22.44 -25.36
N GLU A 218 -23.49 -21.11 -25.37
CA GLU A 218 -24.53 -20.26 -24.78
C GLU A 218 -25.93 -20.65 -25.25
N LYS A 219 -26.88 -20.68 -24.31
CA LYS A 219 -28.22 -21.20 -24.52
C LYS A 219 -29.27 -20.19 -24.08
N SER A 220 -29.77 -19.41 -25.02
CA SER A 220 -30.76 -18.37 -24.72
C SER A 220 -32.09 -18.92 -24.19
N ALA A 221 -32.59 -18.31 -23.13
CA ALA A 221 -33.88 -18.56 -22.54
C ALA A 221 -35.01 -18.20 -23.52
N THR A 222 -36.07 -18.99 -23.47
CA THR A 222 -37.26 -18.89 -24.34
C THR A 222 -38.54 -18.58 -23.58
N ASP A 223 -38.55 -18.80 -22.27
CA ASP A 223 -39.61 -18.42 -21.32
C ASP A 223 -39.02 -18.28 -19.91
N MET A 224 -39.74 -17.66 -18.98
CA MET A 224 -39.32 -17.49 -17.57
C MET A 224 -40.53 -17.48 -16.65
N THR A 225 -40.35 -17.98 -15.42
CA THR A 225 -41.35 -17.86 -14.34
C THR A 225 -40.73 -17.22 -13.10
N VAL A 226 -41.55 -16.47 -12.35
CA VAL A 226 -41.15 -15.81 -11.09
C VAL A 226 -42.05 -16.29 -9.95
N THR A 227 -41.44 -16.73 -8.84
CA THR A 227 -42.14 -17.19 -7.65
C THR A 227 -41.76 -16.32 -6.43
N PRO A 228 -42.72 -15.89 -5.59
CA PRO A 228 -44.18 -15.97 -5.78
C PRO A 228 -44.71 -15.03 -6.89
N GLU A 229 -45.85 -15.37 -7.47
CA GLU A 229 -46.50 -14.60 -8.56
C GLU A 229 -47.02 -13.21 -8.13
N SER A 230 -47.05 -12.91 -6.83
CA SER A 230 -47.36 -11.59 -6.25
C SER A 230 -46.93 -11.54 -4.79
N VAL A 231 -46.68 -10.34 -4.26
CA VAL A 231 -46.20 -10.12 -2.88
C VAL A 231 -47.05 -9.08 -2.16
N THR A 232 -47.19 -9.22 -0.84
CA THR A 232 -47.74 -8.19 0.04
C THR A 232 -46.91 -8.12 1.32
N LEU A 233 -46.51 -6.90 1.70
CA LEU A 233 -45.61 -6.60 2.81
C LEU A 233 -46.14 -5.40 3.60
N ASP A 234 -45.73 -5.25 4.86
CA ASP A 234 -45.77 -3.98 5.57
C ASP A 234 -44.44 -3.21 5.32
N VAL A 235 -44.40 -1.88 5.43
CA VAL A 235 -43.14 -1.11 5.24
C VAL A 235 -42.06 -1.58 6.21
N GLY A 236 -40.86 -1.81 5.68
CA GLY A 236 -39.71 -2.36 6.42
C GLY A 236 -39.59 -3.89 6.37
N GLU A 237 -40.57 -4.62 5.83
CA GLU A 237 -40.43 -6.05 5.57
C GLU A 237 -39.71 -6.34 4.23
N SER A 238 -39.21 -7.58 4.08
CA SER A 238 -38.53 -8.06 2.87
C SER A 238 -39.02 -9.44 2.43
N GLN A 239 -38.86 -9.76 1.14
CA GLN A 239 -39.29 -11.04 0.56
C GLN A 239 -38.44 -11.44 -0.64
N GLN A 240 -37.84 -12.63 -0.58
CA GLN A 240 -37.08 -13.21 -1.68
C GLN A 240 -38.02 -13.60 -2.84
N LEU A 241 -37.65 -13.24 -4.07
CA LEU A 241 -38.19 -13.83 -5.30
C LEU A 241 -37.24 -14.89 -5.86
N THR A 242 -37.75 -15.77 -6.71
CA THR A 242 -36.93 -16.71 -7.47
C THR A 242 -37.41 -16.73 -8.91
N ALA A 243 -36.49 -16.51 -9.84
CA ALA A 243 -36.74 -16.71 -11.27
C ALA A 243 -36.29 -18.12 -11.68
N THR A 244 -37.02 -18.75 -12.60
CA THR A 244 -36.64 -20.01 -13.25
C THR A 244 -36.79 -19.86 -14.74
N LEU A 245 -35.71 -20.08 -15.49
CA LEU A 245 -35.65 -20.00 -16.95
C LEU A 245 -36.15 -21.27 -17.62
N VAL A 246 -36.55 -21.15 -18.88
CA VAL A 246 -36.92 -22.28 -19.75
C VAL A 246 -36.17 -22.16 -21.09
N PRO A 247 -35.33 -23.14 -21.48
CA PRO A 247 -35.03 -24.36 -20.74
C PRO A 247 -34.21 -24.09 -19.45
N GLU A 248 -34.15 -25.07 -18.55
CA GLU A 248 -33.54 -24.94 -17.21
C GLU A 248 -32.01 -24.78 -17.28
N ASP A 249 -31.40 -25.21 -18.37
CA ASP A 249 -29.98 -25.06 -18.72
C ASP A 249 -29.73 -23.83 -19.64
N ALA A 250 -30.55 -22.79 -19.51
CA ALA A 250 -30.31 -21.50 -20.18
C ALA A 250 -29.24 -20.67 -19.44
N THR A 251 -28.43 -19.92 -20.19
CA THR A 251 -27.24 -19.22 -19.66
C THR A 251 -27.45 -17.71 -19.43
N ASP A 252 -28.62 -17.16 -19.75
CA ASP A 252 -28.95 -15.75 -19.60
C ASP A 252 -29.00 -15.32 -18.13
N THR A 253 -28.52 -14.12 -17.82
CA THR A 253 -28.59 -13.55 -16.47
C THR A 253 -29.92 -12.85 -16.24
N VAL A 254 -30.60 -13.15 -15.12
CA VAL A 254 -31.86 -12.49 -14.77
C VAL A 254 -31.59 -11.16 -14.06
N THR A 255 -31.82 -10.07 -14.77
CA THR A 255 -31.87 -8.72 -14.21
C THR A 255 -33.22 -8.45 -13.57
N TRP A 256 -33.26 -7.62 -12.51
CA TRP A 256 -34.48 -7.25 -11.81
C TRP A 256 -34.64 -5.72 -11.75
N SER A 257 -35.89 -5.26 -11.80
CA SER A 257 -36.24 -3.84 -11.75
C SER A 257 -37.58 -3.63 -11.03
N SER A 258 -37.79 -2.43 -10.50
CA SER A 258 -39.07 -1.96 -9.94
C SER A 258 -39.56 -0.75 -10.76
N ASP A 259 -40.86 -0.64 -11.00
CA ASP A 259 -41.45 0.55 -11.62
C ASP A 259 -41.61 1.74 -10.65
N ASP A 260 -41.58 1.48 -9.34
CA ASP A 260 -41.57 2.48 -8.27
C ASP A 260 -40.66 2.03 -7.11
N THR A 261 -39.40 2.49 -7.15
CA THR A 261 -38.38 2.26 -6.12
C THR A 261 -38.63 3.00 -4.81
N SER A 262 -39.61 3.91 -4.74
CA SER A 262 -40.06 4.55 -3.50
C SER A 262 -41.09 3.70 -2.74
N VAL A 263 -41.75 2.77 -3.42
CA VAL A 263 -42.65 1.77 -2.83
C VAL A 263 -41.90 0.49 -2.48
N VAL A 264 -41.18 -0.09 -3.44
CA VAL A 264 -40.41 -1.33 -3.25
C VAL A 264 -39.14 -1.34 -4.10
N GLN A 265 -38.03 -1.77 -3.50
CA GLN A 265 -36.79 -2.01 -4.22
C GLN A 265 -36.55 -3.52 -4.38
N VAL A 266 -35.77 -3.90 -5.41
CA VAL A 266 -35.35 -5.27 -5.68
C VAL A 266 -33.84 -5.31 -5.93
N THR A 267 -33.16 -6.30 -5.38
CA THR A 267 -31.71 -6.53 -5.59
C THR A 267 -31.45 -7.44 -6.82
N PRO A 268 -30.19 -7.53 -7.32
CA PRO A 268 -29.86 -8.38 -8.47
C PRO A 268 -30.15 -9.87 -8.27
N ASP A 269 -30.18 -10.36 -7.03
CA ASP A 269 -30.56 -11.72 -6.65
C ASP A 269 -32.07 -11.89 -6.39
N GLY A 270 -32.88 -10.82 -6.52
CA GLY A 270 -34.35 -10.87 -6.44
C GLY A 270 -34.94 -10.67 -5.04
N MET A 271 -34.19 -10.19 -4.04
CA MET A 271 -34.74 -9.85 -2.72
C MET A 271 -35.49 -8.51 -2.78
N LEU A 272 -36.77 -8.52 -2.39
CA LEU A 272 -37.58 -7.31 -2.25
C LEU A 272 -37.41 -6.65 -0.88
N TYR A 273 -37.45 -5.32 -0.86
CA TYR A 273 -37.48 -4.50 0.34
C TYR A 273 -38.60 -3.47 0.25
N ALA A 274 -39.54 -3.49 1.19
CA ALA A 274 -40.67 -2.56 1.23
C ALA A 274 -40.26 -1.20 1.80
N VAL A 275 -40.16 -0.18 0.93
CA VAL A 275 -39.66 1.16 1.27
C VAL A 275 -40.80 2.11 1.66
N GLY A 276 -41.94 2.05 0.96
CA GLY A 276 -43.04 2.98 1.15
C GLY A 276 -44.41 2.36 0.82
N ALA A 277 -45.46 2.83 1.48
CA ALA A 277 -46.79 2.27 1.32
C ALA A 277 -47.40 2.61 -0.05
N GLY A 278 -47.80 1.59 -0.82
CA GLY A 278 -48.25 1.76 -2.19
C GLY A 278 -48.43 0.44 -2.95
N GLN A 279 -48.39 0.51 -4.28
CA GLN A 279 -48.34 -0.65 -5.17
C GLN A 279 -47.30 -0.39 -6.25
N ALA A 280 -46.56 -1.44 -6.62
CA ALA A 280 -45.50 -1.40 -7.60
C ALA A 280 -45.42 -2.74 -8.35
N THR A 281 -44.71 -2.75 -9.47
CA THR A 281 -44.49 -3.90 -10.33
C THR A 281 -43.01 -4.21 -10.39
N ILE A 282 -42.63 -5.41 -9.95
CA ILE A 282 -41.28 -5.94 -10.11
C ILE A 282 -41.19 -6.67 -11.43
N THR A 283 -40.20 -6.34 -12.26
CA THR A 283 -39.95 -7.02 -13.54
C THR A 283 -38.59 -7.70 -13.52
N ALA A 284 -38.61 -9.02 -13.72
CA ALA A 284 -37.46 -9.83 -14.07
C ALA A 284 -37.28 -9.83 -15.60
N GLN A 285 -36.05 -9.70 -16.09
CA GLN A 285 -35.71 -9.81 -17.51
C GLN A 285 -34.42 -10.62 -17.70
N ALA A 286 -34.49 -11.66 -18.52
CA ALA A 286 -33.36 -12.52 -18.87
C ALA A 286 -32.66 -12.05 -20.17
N ASN A 287 -33.44 -11.67 -21.18
CA ASN A 287 -32.94 -11.15 -22.46
C ASN A 287 -33.98 -10.22 -23.13
N GLU A 288 -33.69 -9.72 -24.35
CA GLU A 288 -34.60 -8.83 -25.09
C GLU A 288 -36.02 -9.39 -25.34
N GLN A 289 -36.21 -10.72 -25.25
CA GLN A 289 -37.47 -11.40 -25.58
C GLN A 289 -38.15 -12.03 -24.34
N VAL A 290 -37.41 -12.31 -23.26
CA VAL A 290 -37.90 -13.01 -22.07
C VAL A 290 -37.88 -12.09 -20.85
N GLN A 291 -39.08 -11.66 -20.44
CA GLN A 291 -39.32 -10.90 -19.21
C GLN A 291 -40.62 -11.36 -18.52
N THR A 292 -40.71 -11.20 -17.20
CA THR A 292 -41.91 -11.49 -16.39
C THR A 292 -42.06 -10.43 -15.30
N SER A 293 -43.30 -9.99 -15.07
CA SER A 293 -43.62 -8.92 -14.12
C SER A 293 -44.63 -9.39 -13.08
N ILE A 294 -44.38 -9.12 -11.79
CA ILE A 294 -45.26 -9.44 -10.66
C ILE A 294 -45.69 -8.17 -9.90
N PRO A 295 -46.91 -8.10 -9.36
CA PRO A 295 -47.34 -6.99 -8.52
C PRO A 295 -46.92 -7.18 -7.04
N VAL A 296 -46.48 -6.08 -6.43
CA VAL A 296 -46.20 -5.96 -5.00
C VAL A 296 -47.14 -4.91 -4.41
N THR A 297 -47.66 -5.16 -3.21
CA THR A 297 -48.42 -4.19 -2.41
C THR A 297 -47.75 -3.99 -1.06
N VAL A 298 -47.56 -2.73 -0.66
CA VAL A 298 -46.95 -2.38 0.62
C VAL A 298 -47.95 -1.61 1.49
N ASN A 299 -48.22 -2.11 2.70
CA ASN A 299 -49.19 -1.51 3.62
C ASN A 299 -48.57 -0.40 4.49
N ALA A 300 -49.37 0.62 4.81
CA ALA A 300 -49.01 1.66 5.77
C ALA A 300 -49.24 1.22 7.22
N VAL A 301 -48.32 1.60 8.11
CA VAL A 301 -48.49 1.48 9.57
C VAL A 301 -48.95 2.83 10.11
N SER A 302 -50.27 3.04 10.20
CA SER A 302 -50.80 4.36 10.57
C SER A 302 -50.59 4.74 12.05
N ALA A 303 -50.49 6.04 12.32
CA ALA A 303 -50.35 6.58 13.67
C ALA A 303 -51.71 6.67 14.39
N GLU A 304 -51.70 6.44 15.71
CA GLU A 304 -52.85 6.60 16.60
C GLU A 304 -52.82 7.95 17.35
N SER A 305 -51.65 8.53 17.59
CA SER A 305 -51.48 9.84 18.25
C SER A 305 -50.17 10.53 17.87
N ILE A 306 -50.17 11.87 17.83
CA ILE A 306 -48.97 12.73 17.81
C ILE A 306 -48.94 13.63 19.05
N THR A 307 -47.74 13.95 19.53
CA THR A 307 -47.46 14.95 20.57
C THR A 307 -46.26 15.82 20.18
N LEU A 308 -46.13 17.00 20.81
CA LEU A 308 -44.95 17.87 20.78
C LEU A 308 -44.38 18.00 22.19
N ASP A 309 -43.08 18.24 22.29
CA ASP A 309 -42.36 18.48 23.55
C ASP A 309 -42.84 19.74 24.29
N ARG A 310 -43.30 20.76 23.56
CA ARG A 310 -43.83 22.02 24.12
C ARG A 310 -45.02 22.58 23.33
N THR A 311 -45.87 23.35 24.02
CA THR A 311 -47.08 23.99 23.44
C THR A 311 -46.96 25.50 23.26
N SER A 312 -45.87 26.12 23.71
CA SER A 312 -45.59 27.54 23.50
C SER A 312 -44.11 27.87 23.69
N ALA A 313 -43.61 28.84 22.93
CA ALA A 313 -42.30 29.47 23.13
C ALA A 313 -42.38 30.98 22.86
N GLN A 314 -41.42 31.72 23.41
CA GLN A 314 -41.14 33.10 23.03
C GLN A 314 -39.72 33.12 22.46
N LEU A 315 -39.52 33.86 21.36
CA LEU A 315 -38.26 33.99 20.64
C LEU A 315 -38.02 35.47 20.26
N GLU A 316 -36.78 35.86 20.03
CA GLU A 316 -36.41 37.11 19.36
C GLU A 316 -36.22 36.89 17.84
N GLU A 317 -36.38 37.94 17.04
CA GLU A 317 -36.30 37.89 15.58
C GLU A 317 -34.89 37.46 15.11
N GLY A 318 -34.78 36.28 14.50
CA GLY A 318 -33.51 35.63 14.16
C GLY A 318 -33.17 34.39 14.99
N GLU A 319 -33.81 34.18 16.15
CA GLU A 319 -33.57 32.97 16.96
C GLU A 319 -34.15 31.69 16.33
N GLY A 320 -33.45 30.57 16.55
CA GLY A 320 -33.88 29.22 16.16
C GLY A 320 -34.42 28.40 17.35
N LEU A 321 -35.31 27.44 17.07
CA LEU A 321 -35.83 26.50 18.07
C LEU A 321 -36.32 25.19 17.44
N ARG A 322 -35.67 24.06 17.76
CA ARG A 322 -36.17 22.71 17.46
C ARG A 322 -37.39 22.37 18.32
N LEU A 323 -38.49 21.98 17.68
CA LEU A 323 -39.67 21.34 18.29
C LEU A 323 -39.63 19.84 18.02
N ASN A 324 -39.64 19.02 19.07
CA ASN A 324 -39.58 17.56 18.92
C ASN A 324 -40.99 16.97 18.88
N ALA A 325 -41.31 16.30 17.77
CA ALA A 325 -42.55 15.53 17.63
C ALA A 325 -42.35 14.06 18.04
N THR A 326 -43.42 13.44 18.53
CA THR A 326 -43.45 12.01 18.87
C THR A 326 -44.78 11.40 18.47
N VAL A 327 -44.71 10.30 17.70
CA VAL A 327 -45.87 9.49 17.27
C VAL A 327 -45.98 8.17 18.03
N SER A 328 -47.19 7.63 18.12
CA SER A 328 -47.46 6.27 18.60
C SER A 328 -48.39 5.54 17.62
N PRO A 329 -48.13 4.29 17.23
CA PRO A 329 -46.91 3.52 17.52
C PRO A 329 -45.65 4.17 16.91
N ALA A 330 -44.49 3.91 17.52
CA ALA A 330 -43.22 4.56 17.14
C ALA A 330 -42.66 4.10 15.78
N GLY A 331 -43.15 2.99 15.22
CA GLY A 331 -42.85 2.51 13.87
C GLY A 331 -43.91 2.88 12.85
N SER A 332 -44.55 4.06 12.97
CA SER A 332 -45.55 4.50 12.01
C SER A 332 -44.91 5.02 10.72
N THR A 333 -45.54 4.70 9.58
CA THR A 333 -45.16 5.18 8.24
C THR A 333 -45.73 6.56 7.92
N ASP A 334 -46.66 7.08 8.73
CA ASP A 334 -47.35 8.33 8.43
C ASP A 334 -46.41 9.53 8.70
N SER A 335 -45.96 10.20 7.64
CA SER A 335 -45.01 11.31 7.72
C SER A 335 -45.52 12.46 8.59
N ILE A 336 -44.69 12.91 9.53
CA ILE A 336 -44.93 14.13 10.31
C ILE A 336 -44.76 15.34 9.39
N THR A 337 -45.78 16.19 9.33
CA THR A 337 -45.76 17.43 8.54
C THR A 337 -45.86 18.63 9.47
N PHE A 338 -44.84 19.48 9.46
CA PHE A 338 -44.86 20.76 10.17
C PHE A 338 -45.44 21.87 9.27
N SER A 339 -46.06 22.85 9.90
CA SER A 339 -46.65 24.01 9.22
C SER A 339 -46.71 25.20 10.18
N SER A 340 -46.54 26.42 9.66
CA SER A 340 -46.76 27.66 10.41
C SER A 340 -48.04 28.35 9.96
N SER A 341 -48.79 28.93 10.90
CA SER A 341 -49.92 29.81 10.56
C SER A 341 -49.48 31.13 9.92
N ASP A 342 -48.23 31.54 10.13
CA ASP A 342 -47.63 32.75 9.55
C ASP A 342 -46.11 32.56 9.37
N PRO A 343 -45.66 32.01 8.22
CA PRO A 343 -44.24 31.73 7.95
C PRO A 343 -43.33 32.96 7.90
N GLU A 344 -43.88 34.16 7.77
CA GLU A 344 -43.12 35.43 7.77
C GLU A 344 -42.87 35.95 9.20
N VAL A 345 -43.67 35.50 10.17
CA VAL A 345 -43.44 35.71 11.61
C VAL A 345 -42.51 34.63 12.15
N ALA A 346 -42.81 33.35 11.89
CA ALA A 346 -41.92 32.23 12.21
C ALA A 346 -42.14 31.09 11.21
N SER A 347 -41.09 30.68 10.51
CA SER A 347 -41.09 29.51 9.63
C SER A 347 -40.72 28.24 10.39
N VAL A 348 -40.98 27.06 9.79
CA VAL A 348 -40.57 25.75 10.33
C VAL A 348 -40.13 24.83 9.18
N ASP A 349 -39.07 24.03 9.40
CA ASP A 349 -38.58 23.03 8.44
C ASP A 349 -39.38 21.70 8.53
N ALA A 350 -38.96 20.66 7.77
CA ALA A 350 -39.57 19.33 7.82
C ALA A 350 -39.28 18.54 9.12
N TYR A 351 -38.30 18.98 9.90
CA TYR A 351 -37.73 18.33 11.07
C TYR A 351 -37.96 19.15 12.36
N GLY A 352 -38.94 20.06 12.36
CA GLY A 352 -39.34 20.87 13.51
C GLY A 352 -38.42 22.02 13.92
N MET A 353 -37.38 22.38 13.16
CA MET A 353 -36.62 23.62 13.41
C MET A 353 -37.48 24.82 13.04
N VAL A 354 -37.81 25.63 14.05
CA VAL A 354 -38.53 26.90 13.93
C VAL A 354 -37.53 28.04 13.85
N VAL A 355 -37.70 28.95 12.89
CA VAL A 355 -36.87 30.16 12.76
C VAL A 355 -37.77 31.39 12.89
N ALA A 356 -37.50 32.25 13.88
CA ALA A 356 -38.20 33.51 14.08
C ALA A 356 -37.76 34.55 13.03
N LYS A 357 -38.71 35.19 12.35
CA LYS A 357 -38.46 36.05 11.17
C LYS A 357 -39.01 37.46 11.24
N SER A 358 -40.08 37.70 11.99
CA SER A 358 -40.54 39.05 12.29
C SER A 358 -41.42 39.11 13.54
N ALA A 359 -41.38 40.23 14.26
CA ALA A 359 -42.16 40.45 15.47
C ALA A 359 -43.67 40.19 15.31
N GLY A 360 -44.22 39.24 16.07
CA GLY A 360 -45.60 38.79 15.92
C GLY A 360 -45.94 37.57 16.78
N SER A 361 -46.93 36.78 16.35
CA SER A 361 -47.17 35.44 16.89
C SER A 361 -47.73 34.51 15.83
N ALA A 362 -47.18 33.29 15.77
CA ALA A 362 -47.55 32.23 14.84
C ALA A 362 -47.80 30.92 15.60
N VAL A 363 -48.67 30.06 15.07
CA VAL A 363 -48.90 28.72 15.60
C VAL A 363 -48.23 27.71 14.67
N ILE A 364 -47.21 27.04 15.18
CA ILE A 364 -46.58 25.89 14.53
C ILE A 364 -47.44 24.66 14.82
N THR A 365 -47.81 23.91 13.80
CA THR A 365 -48.65 22.70 13.91
C THR A 365 -47.95 21.53 13.24
N ALA A 366 -47.64 20.50 14.04
CA ALA A 366 -47.21 19.19 13.56
C ALA A 366 -48.45 18.32 13.34
N SER A 367 -48.59 17.77 12.13
CA SER A 367 -49.76 16.99 11.69
C SER A 367 -49.33 15.63 11.13
N VAL A 368 -50.10 14.60 11.47
CA VAL A 368 -49.95 13.22 10.97
C VAL A 368 -51.33 12.73 10.56
N GLY A 369 -51.61 12.71 9.26
CA GLY A 369 -52.96 12.47 8.73
C GLY A 369 -53.98 13.48 9.29
N ALA A 370 -54.88 13.01 10.16
CA ALA A 370 -55.88 13.85 10.85
C ALA A 370 -55.53 14.19 12.31
N LEU A 371 -54.39 13.70 12.81
CA LEU A 371 -53.87 13.94 14.16
C LEU A 371 -53.02 15.21 14.15
N GLN A 372 -53.13 16.04 15.19
CA GLN A 372 -52.39 17.32 15.27
C GLN A 372 -51.92 17.62 16.70
N ALA A 373 -50.72 18.19 16.80
CA ALA A 373 -50.19 18.85 17.99
C ALA A 373 -49.63 20.22 17.59
N SER A 374 -49.71 21.22 18.46
CA SER A 374 -49.29 22.59 18.11
C SER A 374 -48.59 23.36 19.24
N CYS A 375 -47.72 24.28 18.81
CA CYS A 375 -46.93 25.17 19.64
C CYS A 375 -47.17 26.62 19.21
N THR A 376 -47.49 27.51 20.16
CA THR A 376 -47.63 28.95 19.89
C THR A 376 -46.31 29.67 20.08
N ILE A 377 -45.75 30.20 19.00
CA ILE A 377 -44.54 31.02 18.99
C ILE A 377 -44.94 32.49 19.12
N THR A 378 -44.25 33.23 19.97
CA THR A 378 -44.36 34.69 20.07
C THR A 378 -42.99 35.28 19.77
N VAL A 379 -42.90 36.12 18.73
CA VAL A 379 -41.64 36.72 18.29
C VAL A 379 -41.57 38.18 18.75
N THR A 380 -40.52 38.55 19.45
CA THR A 380 -40.16 39.94 19.75
C THR A 380 -39.17 40.49 18.70
N PRO A 381 -39.23 41.80 18.36
CA PRO A 381 -38.29 42.38 17.40
C PRO A 381 -36.89 42.44 18.00
N ARG A 382 -35.88 42.14 17.18
CA ARG A 382 -34.46 42.24 17.52
C ARG A 382 -33.97 43.69 17.40
N GLU A 383 -33.03 44.09 18.24
CA GLU A 383 -32.35 45.38 18.07
C GLU A 383 -31.25 45.26 16.98
N GLU A 384 -31.32 46.10 15.93
CA GLU A 384 -30.29 46.15 14.88
C GLU A 384 -28.94 46.59 15.45
N ALA A 385 -27.88 45.87 15.10
CA ALA A 385 -26.52 46.17 15.54
C ALA A 385 -26.03 47.54 15.04
N THR A 386 -25.95 48.53 15.93
CA THR A 386 -25.45 49.89 15.61
C THR A 386 -23.91 50.00 15.58
N SER A 387 -23.21 48.89 15.84
CA SER A 387 -21.76 48.73 15.85
C SER A 387 -21.42 47.29 15.43
N PRO A 388 -20.18 46.99 15.00
CA PRO A 388 -19.76 45.62 14.67
C PRO A 388 -20.12 44.61 15.77
N ARG A 389 -20.86 43.56 15.42
CA ARG A 389 -21.20 42.41 16.27
C ARG A 389 -20.90 41.12 15.51
N VAL A 390 -20.15 40.21 16.14
CA VAL A 390 -19.98 38.84 15.65
C VAL A 390 -21.27 38.06 15.90
N ILE A 391 -21.71 37.33 14.88
CA ILE A 391 -22.75 36.31 14.98
C ILE A 391 -22.33 35.07 14.18
N PHE A 392 -22.97 33.93 14.44
CA PHE A 392 -23.00 32.81 13.49
C PHE A 392 -24.37 32.77 12.82
N ARG A 393 -24.42 32.81 11.48
CA ARG A 393 -25.64 32.63 10.68
C ARG A 393 -25.67 31.22 10.14
N HIS A 394 -26.74 30.49 10.46
CA HIS A 394 -27.02 29.16 9.96
C HIS A 394 -27.62 29.21 8.54
N ASP A 395 -27.47 28.12 7.78
CA ASP A 395 -27.95 28.04 6.39
C ASP A 395 -29.49 28.10 6.27
N ASP A 396 -30.24 27.80 7.34
CA ASP A 396 -31.70 27.99 7.41
C ASP A 396 -32.12 29.45 7.67
N GLY A 397 -31.15 30.32 7.95
CA GLY A 397 -31.30 31.74 8.20
C GLY A 397 -31.34 32.16 9.68
N HIS A 398 -31.37 31.22 10.64
CA HIS A 398 -31.32 31.57 12.07
C HIS A 398 -29.92 32.00 12.52
N ILE A 399 -29.84 32.58 13.72
CA ILE A 399 -28.65 33.26 14.23
C ILE A 399 -28.32 32.77 15.64
N THR A 400 -27.06 32.38 15.85
CA THR A 400 -26.47 32.26 17.20
C THR A 400 -25.69 33.53 17.50
N GLU A 401 -26.03 34.22 18.58
CA GLU A 401 -25.25 35.34 19.12
C GLU A 401 -24.28 34.87 20.23
N ALA A 402 -23.30 35.71 20.55
CA ALA A 402 -22.42 35.50 21.69
C ALA A 402 -23.18 35.76 23.01
N ASP A 403 -22.89 34.96 24.04
CA ASP A 403 -23.52 35.06 25.36
C ASP A 403 -22.99 36.26 26.20
N GLU A 404 -23.41 36.36 27.47
CA GLU A 404 -22.93 37.42 28.38
C GLU A 404 -21.42 37.34 28.70
N ASN A 405 -20.76 36.23 28.35
CA ASN A 405 -19.32 36.00 28.45
C ASN A 405 -18.61 36.14 27.09
N ASN A 406 -19.32 36.62 26.05
CA ASN A 406 -18.83 36.74 24.67
C ASN A 406 -18.41 35.38 24.06
N THR A 407 -19.16 34.33 24.37
CA THR A 407 -18.99 32.96 23.86
C THR A 407 -20.11 32.58 22.90
N ILE A 408 -19.75 32.15 21.69
CA ILE A 408 -20.69 31.51 20.74
C ILE A 408 -20.57 29.99 20.92
N THR A 409 -21.66 29.35 21.31
CA THR A 409 -21.73 27.88 21.45
C THR A 409 -22.42 27.26 20.24
N LEU A 410 -21.74 26.29 19.62
CA LEU A 410 -22.20 25.49 18.48
C LEU A 410 -21.96 24.00 18.76
N SER A 411 -22.44 23.14 17.88
CA SER A 411 -22.23 21.70 17.83
C SER A 411 -21.76 21.28 16.44
N SER A 412 -21.40 20.00 16.24
CA SER A 412 -21.06 19.49 14.91
C SER A 412 -22.20 19.59 13.88
N LEU A 413 -23.46 19.62 14.35
CA LEU A 413 -24.66 19.68 13.53
C LEU A 413 -24.93 21.08 12.92
N ASP A 414 -24.25 22.12 13.40
CA ASP A 414 -24.53 23.50 13.01
C ASP A 414 -23.76 23.88 11.74
N VAL A 415 -24.51 24.22 10.68
CA VAL A 415 -23.99 24.54 9.34
C VAL A 415 -24.31 25.99 8.96
N GLY A 416 -23.29 26.70 8.48
CA GLY A 416 -23.38 28.14 8.20
C GLY A 416 -22.04 28.85 8.28
N SER A 417 -22.07 30.15 8.59
CA SER A 417 -20.86 30.99 8.62
C SER A 417 -20.91 32.12 9.66
N PHE A 418 -19.74 32.54 10.11
CA PHE A 418 -19.56 33.70 10.96
C PHE A 418 -19.71 35.00 10.15
N GLU A 419 -20.59 35.88 10.63
CA GLU A 419 -20.88 37.19 10.05
C GLU A 419 -20.60 38.32 11.03
N LEU A 420 -20.40 39.52 10.47
CA LEU A 420 -20.15 40.75 11.22
C LEU A 420 -21.27 41.76 10.95
N GLU A 421 -22.33 41.72 11.76
CA GLU A 421 -23.44 42.68 11.68
C GLU A 421 -22.99 44.09 12.07
N GLY A 422 -23.70 45.12 11.59
CA GLY A 422 -23.38 46.53 11.84
C GLY A 422 -22.15 47.08 11.09
N ALA A 423 -21.33 46.21 10.47
CA ALA A 423 -20.04 46.55 9.87
C ALA A 423 -20.08 46.83 8.35
N GLN A 424 -21.04 47.66 7.90
CA GLN A 424 -21.28 47.92 6.47
C GLN A 424 -20.04 48.47 5.74
N GLY A 425 -19.55 47.71 4.76
CA GLY A 425 -18.40 48.07 3.91
C GLY A 425 -17.04 47.53 4.39
N ILE A 426 -17.00 46.78 5.49
CA ILE A 426 -15.83 45.99 5.91
C ILE A 426 -15.85 44.64 5.19
N SER A 427 -14.67 44.11 4.86
CA SER A 427 -14.49 42.74 4.35
C SER A 427 -13.78 41.94 5.45
N PRO A 428 -14.52 41.29 6.37
CA PRO A 428 -13.92 40.65 7.53
C PRO A 428 -12.95 39.54 7.12
N TYR A 429 -11.87 39.40 7.90
CA TYR A 429 -10.94 38.28 7.82
C TYR A 429 -10.96 37.57 9.18
N TRP A 430 -11.47 36.35 9.21
CA TRP A 430 -11.60 35.56 10.43
C TRP A 430 -10.32 34.78 10.73
N SER A 431 -10.05 34.53 12.01
CA SER A 431 -8.93 33.72 12.45
C SER A 431 -9.32 32.92 13.69
N CYS A 432 -9.54 31.62 13.50
CA CYS A 432 -9.59 30.62 14.55
C CYS A 432 -8.97 29.33 13.99
N ASN A 433 -7.70 29.11 14.30
CA ASN A 433 -6.92 27.95 13.88
C ASN A 433 -5.87 27.64 14.95
N GLU A 434 -5.48 26.38 15.04
CA GLU A 434 -4.43 25.92 15.95
C GLU A 434 -3.50 24.94 15.21
N LYS A 435 -2.49 24.45 15.94
CA LYS A 435 -1.66 23.33 15.49
C LYS A 435 -2.07 22.06 16.22
N ASP A 436 -2.13 20.96 15.49
CA ASP A 436 -2.12 19.62 16.10
C ASP A 436 -0.70 19.28 16.62
N GLN A 437 -0.51 18.04 17.05
CA GLN A 437 0.75 17.59 17.64
C GLN A 437 1.86 17.48 16.57
N ASP A 438 1.49 17.21 15.32
CA ASP A 438 2.38 17.07 14.16
C ASP A 438 2.69 18.40 13.45
N GLY A 439 2.03 19.48 13.88
CA GLY A 439 2.21 20.81 13.31
C GLY A 439 1.40 21.10 12.03
N ASN A 440 0.40 20.30 11.68
CA ASN A 440 -0.62 20.66 10.69
C ASN A 440 -1.56 21.75 11.24
N SER A 441 -2.21 22.51 10.36
CA SER A 441 -3.14 23.57 10.78
C SER A 441 -4.58 23.04 10.89
N ILE A 442 -5.07 22.82 12.11
CA ILE A 442 -6.51 22.65 12.35
C ILE A 442 -7.17 24.03 12.19
N ILE A 443 -8.12 24.14 11.26
CA ILE A 443 -8.91 25.36 11.03
C ILE A 443 -10.29 25.15 11.65
N HIS A 444 -10.66 25.98 12.62
CA HIS A 444 -12.00 25.98 13.23
C HIS A 444 -12.92 27.02 12.57
N ILE A 445 -12.35 28.14 12.14
CA ILE A 445 -13.01 29.15 11.32
C ILE A 445 -12.04 29.57 10.20
N SER A 446 -12.41 29.29 8.95
CA SER A 446 -11.67 29.75 7.78
C SER A 446 -11.67 31.28 7.67
N SER A 447 -10.72 31.85 6.93
CA SER A 447 -10.65 33.31 6.73
C SER A 447 -11.92 33.95 6.14
N GLY A 448 -12.77 33.17 5.47
CA GLY A 448 -14.05 33.59 4.92
C GLY A 448 -15.25 33.47 5.88
N GLY A 449 -15.05 32.90 7.08
CA GLY A 449 -16.09 32.73 8.10
C GLY A 449 -16.75 31.36 8.13
N ILE A 450 -16.41 30.43 7.23
CA ILE A 450 -16.93 29.04 7.28
C ILE A 450 -16.40 28.35 8.54
N PHE A 451 -17.32 27.72 9.28
CA PHE A 451 -17.07 26.95 10.50
C PHE A 451 -16.70 25.50 10.19
N TYR A 452 -15.83 24.92 11.03
CA TYR A 452 -15.42 23.52 10.99
C TYR A 452 -15.46 22.98 12.44
N PRO A 453 -16.25 21.94 12.73
CA PRO A 453 -16.50 21.53 14.11
C PRO A 453 -15.43 20.60 14.67
N HIS A 454 -14.67 21.09 15.65
CA HIS A 454 -13.83 20.27 16.52
C HIS A 454 -14.11 20.64 17.99
N LEU A 455 -14.23 19.64 18.87
CA LEU A 455 -14.70 19.84 20.24
C LEU A 455 -13.84 20.78 21.11
N GLY A 456 -14.51 21.44 22.05
CA GLY A 456 -13.90 22.26 23.10
C GLY A 456 -14.07 23.76 22.91
N GLU A 457 -13.26 24.53 23.63
CA GLU A 457 -13.29 26.00 23.61
C GLU A 457 -12.02 26.54 22.94
N ARG A 458 -12.14 27.60 22.13
CA ARG A 458 -11.03 28.28 21.42
C ARG A 458 -11.28 29.79 21.38
N GLU A 459 -10.22 30.59 21.39
CA GLU A 459 -10.30 32.03 21.14
C GLU A 459 -10.28 32.31 19.63
N ALA A 460 -11.24 33.10 19.15
CA ALA A 460 -11.45 33.42 17.75
C ALA A 460 -11.44 34.94 17.55
N THR A 461 -10.73 35.44 16.53
CA THR A 461 -10.57 36.88 16.27
C THR A 461 -10.96 37.24 14.84
N VAL A 462 -11.59 38.41 14.65
CA VAL A 462 -11.96 38.95 13.35
C VAL A 462 -11.32 40.32 13.09
N TYR A 463 -10.70 40.45 11.92
CA TYR A 463 -9.96 41.62 11.48
C TYR A 463 -10.66 42.34 10.32
N SER A 464 -10.38 43.63 10.14
CA SER A 464 -10.94 44.47 9.07
C SER A 464 -10.42 44.16 7.66
N SER A 465 -9.32 43.43 7.57
CA SER A 465 -8.71 42.86 6.36
C SER A 465 -7.67 41.80 6.75
N ASN A 466 -7.00 41.15 5.80
CA ASN A 466 -6.01 40.10 6.08
C ASN A 466 -4.77 40.67 6.83
N PRO A 467 -4.49 40.24 8.07
CA PRO A 467 -3.40 40.80 8.89
C PRO A 467 -1.99 40.49 8.37
N LEU A 468 -1.83 39.55 7.43
CA LEU A 468 -0.55 39.29 6.77
C LEU A 468 -0.14 40.37 5.75
N PHE A 469 -1.07 41.25 5.34
CA PHE A 469 -0.90 42.13 4.17
C PHE A 469 -1.34 43.60 4.38
N GLY A 470 -1.11 44.17 5.56
CA GLY A 470 -1.22 45.62 5.76
C GLY A 470 -1.61 46.05 7.17
N ASP A 471 -2.09 47.29 7.29
CA ASP A 471 -2.61 47.87 8.53
C ASP A 471 -4.02 47.31 8.86
N ALA A 472 -4.11 46.01 9.15
CA ALA A 472 -5.35 45.38 9.59
C ALA A 472 -5.70 45.80 11.02
N GLU A 473 -6.99 46.08 11.27
CA GLU A 473 -7.52 46.44 12.57
C GLU A 473 -8.30 45.26 13.14
N GLU A 474 -7.99 44.87 14.38
CA GLU A 474 -8.77 43.90 15.15
C GLU A 474 -10.13 44.51 15.50
N ILE A 475 -11.22 43.85 15.10
CA ILE A 475 -12.58 44.35 15.30
C ILE A 475 -13.20 43.75 16.55
N ALA A 476 -13.04 42.45 16.73
CA ALA A 476 -13.53 41.71 17.88
C ALA A 476 -12.77 40.39 18.06
N THR A 477 -12.65 39.98 19.31
CA THR A 477 -12.25 38.63 19.74
C THR A 477 -13.40 38.04 20.55
N PHE A 478 -13.67 36.75 20.41
CA PHE A 478 -14.75 36.01 21.07
C PHE A 478 -14.34 34.56 21.33
N THR A 479 -15.06 33.85 22.19
CA THR A 479 -14.82 32.42 22.40
C THR A 479 -15.73 31.61 21.47
N LEU A 480 -15.15 30.74 20.64
CA LEU A 480 -15.87 29.65 19.99
C LEU A 480 -15.90 28.46 20.95
N LYS A 481 -17.09 27.91 21.20
CA LYS A 481 -17.29 26.70 21.98
C LYS A 481 -18.05 25.66 21.16
N VAL A 482 -17.41 24.54 20.84
CA VAL A 482 -18.04 23.40 20.19
C VAL A 482 -18.35 22.33 21.22
N VAL A 483 -19.61 21.90 21.30
CA VAL A 483 -20.10 20.86 22.21
C VAL A 483 -20.63 19.65 21.46
N GLU A 484 -20.74 18.53 22.16
CA GLU A 484 -21.35 17.28 21.67
C GLU A 484 -22.75 17.54 21.08
N SER A 485 -23.00 17.02 19.88
CA SER A 485 -24.31 17.00 19.20
C SER A 485 -25.41 16.32 20.03
N GLY A 486 -25.02 15.41 20.92
CA GLY A 486 -25.93 14.56 21.68
C GLY A 486 -26.69 13.54 20.82
N ILE A 487 -26.25 13.27 19.58
CA ILE A 487 -26.83 12.20 18.75
C ILE A 487 -26.66 10.84 19.45
N THR A 488 -27.69 9.99 19.39
CA THR A 488 -27.77 8.74 20.20
C THR A 488 -27.89 7.45 19.39
N ASP A 489 -27.99 7.56 18.07
CA ASP A 489 -28.27 6.46 17.13
C ASP A 489 -28.03 7.03 15.72
N LEU A 490 -27.39 6.26 14.84
CA LEU A 490 -27.01 6.66 13.48
C LEU A 490 -27.53 5.62 12.47
N LYS A 491 -28.06 6.09 11.34
CA LYS A 491 -28.56 5.25 10.24
C LYS A 491 -28.11 5.81 8.90
N LEU A 492 -27.85 4.91 7.96
CA LEU A 492 -27.35 5.23 6.62
C LEU A 492 -28.39 4.85 5.58
N TYR A 493 -28.61 5.73 4.60
CA TYR A 493 -29.66 5.58 3.59
C TYR A 493 -29.14 5.77 2.16
N GLN A 494 -29.28 4.74 1.33
CA GLN A 494 -29.08 4.79 -0.12
C GLN A 494 -30.45 4.91 -0.80
N ASP A 495 -30.67 5.98 -1.58
CA ASP A 495 -31.93 6.20 -2.32
C ASP A 495 -33.21 6.03 -1.47
N GLY A 496 -33.13 6.43 -0.19
CA GLY A 496 -34.21 6.30 0.79
C GLY A 496 -34.36 4.93 1.48
N ARG A 497 -33.58 3.91 1.07
CA ARG A 497 -33.51 2.59 1.74
C ARG A 497 -32.41 2.59 2.80
N GLU A 498 -32.73 2.04 3.98
CA GLU A 498 -31.77 1.83 5.06
C GLU A 498 -30.75 0.74 4.70
N VAL A 499 -29.46 1.07 4.73
CA VAL A 499 -28.35 0.14 4.48
C VAL A 499 -27.68 -0.27 5.79
N SER A 500 -27.25 -1.53 5.84
CA SER A 500 -26.64 -2.16 7.02
C SER A 500 -25.82 -3.38 6.57
N ALA A 501 -25.04 -3.97 7.47
CA ALA A 501 -24.39 -5.26 7.24
C ALA A 501 -25.36 -6.42 6.90
N SER A 502 -26.67 -6.23 7.11
CA SER A 502 -27.73 -7.18 6.73
C SER A 502 -28.51 -6.80 5.47
N SER A 503 -28.29 -5.59 4.94
CA SER A 503 -29.01 -5.02 3.79
C SER A 503 -28.03 -4.41 2.78
N SER A 504 -27.07 -5.23 2.33
CA SER A 504 -25.96 -4.86 1.44
C SER A 504 -26.36 -4.04 0.22
N VAL A 505 -25.48 -3.11 -0.15
CA VAL A 505 -25.41 -2.45 -1.46
C VAL A 505 -24.77 -3.42 -2.48
N TYR A 506 -24.99 -3.18 -3.76
CA TYR A 506 -24.29 -3.83 -4.86
C TYR A 506 -23.59 -2.78 -5.73
N LEU A 507 -22.38 -3.07 -6.20
CA LEU A 507 -21.60 -2.24 -7.11
C LEU A 507 -21.32 -3.03 -8.41
N SER A 508 -21.70 -2.43 -9.53
CA SER A 508 -21.29 -2.81 -10.88
C SER A 508 -19.86 -2.32 -11.09
N GLY A 509 -18.89 -3.19 -10.81
CA GLY A 509 -17.47 -2.86 -10.83
C GLY A 509 -17.13 -1.66 -9.95
N THR A 510 -16.35 -0.73 -10.50
CA THR A 510 -15.87 0.47 -9.81
C THR A 510 -16.86 1.64 -9.88
N GLU A 511 -18.17 1.37 -9.91
CA GLU A 511 -19.18 2.45 -9.86
C GLU A 511 -19.19 3.15 -8.48
N THR A 512 -19.20 4.47 -8.47
CA THR A 512 -19.37 5.25 -7.24
C THR A 512 -20.85 5.35 -6.88
N LYS A 513 -21.19 5.02 -5.63
CA LYS A 513 -22.52 5.26 -5.06
C LYS A 513 -22.43 6.17 -3.85
N THR A 514 -23.61 6.61 -3.37
CA THR A 514 -23.72 7.46 -2.19
C THR A 514 -24.70 6.88 -1.17
N VAL A 515 -24.50 7.28 0.09
CA VAL A 515 -25.46 7.18 1.18
C VAL A 515 -25.61 8.54 1.86
N THR A 516 -26.72 8.75 2.56
CA THR A 516 -26.96 9.88 3.45
C THR A 516 -26.98 9.41 4.90
N ALA A 517 -26.46 10.23 5.80
CA ALA A 517 -26.47 9.96 7.24
C ALA A 517 -27.66 10.62 7.92
N MET A 518 -28.38 9.85 8.72
CA MET A 518 -29.56 10.29 9.47
C MET A 518 -29.36 9.89 10.95
N GLY A 519 -29.32 10.86 11.85
CA GLY A 519 -29.03 10.66 13.26
C GLY A 519 -30.18 11.07 14.18
N LYS A 520 -30.20 10.51 15.39
CA LYS A 520 -31.33 10.60 16.32
C LYS A 520 -31.13 11.59 17.44
N ILE A 521 -31.93 12.66 17.41
CA ILE A 521 -32.00 13.66 18.47
C ILE A 521 -32.63 13.05 19.75
N PRO A 522 -32.05 13.25 20.94
CA PRO A 522 -32.61 12.80 22.21
C PRO A 522 -34.06 13.23 22.42
N GLY A 523 -34.94 12.26 22.71
CA GLY A 523 -36.35 12.51 22.99
C GLY A 523 -37.24 12.81 21.77
N SER A 524 -36.71 12.76 20.55
CA SER A 524 -37.49 12.79 19.31
C SER A 524 -37.84 11.37 18.84
N SER A 525 -38.92 11.23 18.06
CA SER A 525 -39.15 10.01 17.25
C SER A 525 -38.72 10.16 15.79
N GLN A 526 -38.11 11.29 15.42
CA GLN A 526 -37.54 11.54 14.09
C GLN A 526 -36.01 11.44 14.11
N TYR A 527 -35.45 10.86 13.07
CA TYR A 527 -34.05 11.08 12.69
C TYR A 527 -33.98 12.36 11.85
N VAL A 528 -32.86 13.07 11.92
CA VAL A 528 -32.56 14.27 11.11
C VAL A 528 -31.32 14.01 10.25
N PRO A 529 -31.18 14.68 9.09
CA PRO A 529 -29.93 14.64 8.33
C PRO A 529 -28.77 15.13 9.20
N ILE A 530 -27.66 14.41 9.17
CA ILE A 530 -26.41 14.82 9.81
C ILE A 530 -25.55 15.50 8.74
N PRO A 531 -25.00 16.70 9.00
CA PRO A 531 -24.13 17.34 8.03
C PRO A 531 -22.81 16.56 7.96
N VAL A 532 -22.25 16.38 6.77
CA VAL A 532 -21.10 15.48 6.58
C VAL A 532 -19.84 15.92 7.33
N GLN A 533 -19.71 17.20 7.67
CA GLN A 533 -18.69 17.75 8.56
C GLN A 533 -18.70 17.17 9.99
N ALA A 534 -19.80 16.54 10.41
CA ALA A 534 -19.99 15.94 11.73
C ALA A 534 -19.68 14.43 11.75
N LEU A 535 -19.16 13.89 10.65
CA LEU A 535 -18.99 12.45 10.42
C LEU A 535 -17.53 12.10 10.15
N GLU A 536 -17.16 10.89 10.53
CA GLU A 536 -15.92 10.23 10.12
C GLU A 536 -16.29 8.94 9.39
N VAL A 537 -15.39 8.46 8.52
CA VAL A 537 -15.66 7.33 7.63
C VAL A 537 -14.47 6.40 7.48
N GLN A 538 -14.73 5.09 7.37
CA GLN A 538 -13.72 4.04 7.21
C GLN A 538 -14.23 2.94 6.28
N ALA A 539 -13.32 2.33 5.51
CA ALA A 539 -13.57 1.14 4.69
C ALA A 539 -12.50 0.06 4.97
N ASP A 540 -12.68 -1.14 4.42
CA ASP A 540 -11.66 -2.19 4.40
C ASP A 540 -10.80 -2.17 3.12
N ASP A 541 -9.66 -2.88 3.14
CA ASP A 541 -8.67 -2.91 2.04
C ASP A 541 -9.33 -3.20 0.69
N GLY A 542 -9.05 -2.36 -0.30
CA GLY A 542 -9.64 -2.44 -1.65
C GLY A 542 -10.97 -1.69 -1.82
N ALA A 543 -11.50 -1.08 -0.76
CA ALA A 543 -12.65 -0.19 -0.80
C ALA A 543 -12.33 1.24 -0.34
N TYR A 544 -13.12 2.20 -0.81
CA TYR A 544 -12.89 3.62 -0.60
C TYR A 544 -14.19 4.34 -0.24
N ILE A 545 -14.10 5.27 0.72
CA ILE A 545 -15.22 6.07 1.22
C ILE A 545 -14.77 7.48 1.57
N TRP A 546 -15.57 8.49 1.23
CA TRP A 546 -15.29 9.89 1.55
C TRP A 546 -16.56 10.73 1.70
N LEU A 547 -16.38 11.93 2.25
CA LEU A 547 -17.43 12.91 2.51
C LEU A 547 -17.57 13.86 1.31
N ASP A 548 -18.77 14.01 0.75
CA ASP A 548 -19.10 15.04 -0.25
C ASP A 548 -19.92 16.16 0.39
N SER A 549 -19.21 17.22 0.79
CA SER A 549 -19.80 18.45 1.34
C SER A 549 -20.65 19.24 0.35
N SER A 550 -20.58 18.95 -0.95
CA SER A 550 -21.34 19.67 -2.00
C SER A 550 -22.80 19.21 -2.05
N ASN A 551 -23.04 17.93 -1.76
CA ASN A 551 -24.36 17.29 -1.81
C ASN A 551 -24.84 16.81 -0.42
N ASN A 552 -24.00 16.95 0.61
CA ASN A 552 -24.18 16.37 1.95
C ASN A 552 -24.44 14.85 1.91
N THR A 553 -23.59 14.16 1.17
CA THR A 553 -23.61 12.69 0.99
C THR A 553 -22.25 12.09 1.34
N ILE A 554 -22.26 10.80 1.64
CA ILE A 554 -21.04 10.00 1.79
C ILE A 554 -20.93 9.15 0.52
N ALA A 555 -19.83 9.28 -0.21
CA ALA A 555 -19.58 8.59 -1.46
C ALA A 555 -18.61 7.42 -1.27
N PHE A 556 -18.80 6.34 -2.02
CA PHE A 556 -17.99 5.12 -1.90
C PHE A 556 -17.95 4.29 -3.18
N TYR A 557 -16.90 3.48 -3.34
CA TYR A 557 -16.76 2.42 -4.34
C TYR A 557 -15.78 1.33 -3.83
N ALA A 558 -15.56 0.29 -4.63
CA ALA A 558 -14.49 -0.70 -4.42
C ALA A 558 -13.74 -0.97 -5.72
N GLU A 559 -12.44 -1.28 -5.61
CA GLU A 559 -11.56 -1.62 -6.73
C GLU A 559 -11.43 -3.14 -6.88
N THR A 560 -11.48 -3.87 -5.76
CA THR A 560 -11.55 -5.32 -5.72
C THR A 560 -12.99 -5.84 -5.91
N THR A 561 -13.11 -7.13 -6.22
CA THR A 561 -14.39 -7.86 -6.28
C THR A 561 -14.65 -8.57 -4.95
N GLY A 562 -15.92 -8.78 -4.61
CA GLY A 562 -16.32 -9.39 -3.33
C GLY A 562 -17.09 -8.41 -2.45
N GLN A 563 -17.19 -8.74 -1.16
CA GLN A 563 -17.94 -7.93 -0.18
C GLN A 563 -16.99 -7.09 0.67
N HIS A 564 -17.27 -5.79 0.69
CA HIS A 564 -16.54 -4.77 1.44
C HIS A 564 -17.42 -4.14 2.51
N THR A 565 -16.80 -3.66 3.59
CA THR A 565 -17.45 -3.11 4.79
C THR A 565 -17.12 -1.64 4.92
N PHE A 566 -18.17 -0.83 5.09
CA PHE A 566 -18.09 0.62 5.23
C PHE A 566 -18.67 1.01 6.58
N THR A 567 -17.95 1.84 7.34
CA THR A 567 -18.34 2.33 8.65
C THR A 567 -18.36 3.85 8.65
N VAL A 568 -19.35 4.41 9.36
CA VAL A 568 -19.54 5.84 9.56
C VAL A 568 -19.77 6.08 11.05
N SER A 569 -19.05 7.03 11.65
CA SER A 569 -19.23 7.48 13.04
C SER A 569 -19.63 8.95 13.08
N VAL A 570 -20.16 9.41 14.22
CA VAL A 570 -20.33 10.84 14.51
C VAL A 570 -19.04 11.33 15.20
N GLY A 571 -18.35 12.32 14.65
CA GLY A 571 -17.02 12.74 15.14
C GLY A 571 -17.01 13.33 16.55
N ASP A 572 -18.15 13.86 17.04
CA ASP A 572 -18.29 14.28 18.45
C ASP A 572 -18.87 13.20 19.38
N ALA A 573 -19.16 12.01 18.85
CA ALA A 573 -19.66 10.85 19.59
C ALA A 573 -19.27 9.54 18.87
N PRO A 574 -17.97 9.18 18.81
CA PRO A 574 -17.47 8.11 17.93
C PRO A 574 -18.01 6.70 18.23
N ASP A 575 -18.50 6.46 19.46
CA ASP A 575 -19.25 5.24 19.81
C ASP A 575 -20.58 5.08 19.03
N VAL A 576 -21.09 6.15 18.42
CA VAL A 576 -22.36 6.18 17.67
C VAL A 576 -22.10 5.86 16.20
N THR A 577 -21.81 4.59 15.94
CA THR A 577 -21.45 4.07 14.61
C THR A 577 -22.63 3.47 13.85
N ALA A 578 -22.53 3.50 12.52
CA ALA A 578 -23.36 2.71 11.60
C ALA A 578 -22.48 2.10 10.51
N SER A 579 -22.65 0.80 10.25
CA SER A 579 -21.88 0.08 9.22
C SER A 579 -22.77 -0.66 8.24
N PHE A 580 -22.39 -0.63 6.96
CA PHE A 580 -23.03 -1.35 5.87
C PHE A 580 -22.03 -2.08 4.99
N THR A 581 -22.49 -3.07 4.24
CA THR A 581 -21.66 -3.76 3.25
C THR A 581 -22.03 -3.32 1.82
N ALA A 582 -21.05 -3.37 0.92
CA ALA A 582 -21.31 -3.34 -0.51
C ALA A 582 -20.61 -4.52 -1.20
N THR A 583 -21.29 -5.16 -2.15
CA THR A 583 -20.74 -6.28 -2.93
C THR A 583 -20.38 -5.81 -4.34
N SER A 584 -19.10 -5.80 -4.66
CA SER A 584 -18.53 -5.47 -5.98
C SER A 584 -18.53 -6.69 -6.91
N GLN A 585 -19.16 -6.54 -8.07
CA GLN A 585 -19.18 -7.54 -9.15
C GLN A 585 -18.13 -7.18 -10.21
N ARG A 586 -17.48 -8.19 -10.81
CA ARG A 586 -16.54 -7.94 -11.93
C ARG A 586 -17.31 -7.36 -13.12
N ILE A 587 -16.78 -6.27 -13.68
CA ILE A 587 -17.20 -5.72 -14.97
C ILE A 587 -15.96 -5.67 -15.85
N GLU A 588 -16.01 -6.37 -16.98
CA GLU A 588 -14.87 -6.50 -17.89
C GLU A 588 -14.72 -5.29 -18.82
N VAL A 589 -13.49 -5.05 -19.27
CA VAL A 589 -13.18 -4.08 -20.32
C VAL A 589 -13.67 -4.60 -21.68
N THR A 590 -14.51 -3.82 -22.34
CA THR A 590 -15.05 -4.09 -23.68
C THR A 590 -14.52 -3.14 -24.75
N GLY A 591 -13.97 -1.98 -24.36
CA GLY A 591 -13.38 -1.00 -25.27
C GLY A 591 -12.25 -0.20 -24.64
N ILE A 592 -11.32 0.24 -25.49
CA ILE A 592 -10.28 1.23 -25.16
C ILE A 592 -10.32 2.31 -26.23
N SER A 593 -10.22 3.57 -25.82
CA SER A 593 -9.98 4.71 -26.70
C SER A 593 -8.78 5.50 -26.18
N VAL A 594 -7.82 5.77 -27.06
CA VAL A 594 -6.63 6.57 -26.76
C VAL A 594 -6.58 7.80 -27.66
N GLU A 595 -6.65 8.99 -27.07
CA GLU A 595 -6.37 10.26 -27.73
C GLU A 595 -4.88 10.60 -27.60
N TYR A 596 -4.25 11.07 -28.68
CA TYR A 596 -2.81 11.38 -28.73
C TYR A 596 -2.47 12.25 -29.96
N PRO A 597 -1.33 12.97 -30.00
CA PRO A 597 -0.89 13.71 -31.17
C PRO A 597 -0.22 12.80 -32.22
N GLU A 598 -0.65 12.86 -33.47
CA GLU A 598 -0.04 12.11 -34.61
C GLU A 598 1.41 12.55 -34.91
N THR A 599 1.84 13.73 -34.43
CA THR A 599 3.18 14.28 -34.66
C THR A 599 3.64 15.08 -33.44
N PHE A 600 4.88 14.87 -33.01
CA PHE A 600 5.49 15.50 -31.83
C PHE A 600 6.82 16.17 -32.17
N SER A 601 7.06 17.36 -31.60
CA SER A 601 8.31 18.10 -31.75
C SER A 601 9.23 17.89 -30.55
N ILE A 602 10.23 17.03 -30.71
CA ILE A 602 11.34 16.85 -29.76
C ILE A 602 12.01 18.22 -29.59
N SER A 603 12.02 18.75 -28.37
CA SER A 603 12.36 20.17 -28.12
C SER A 603 13.08 20.42 -26.79
N SER A 604 13.01 19.50 -25.82
CA SER A 604 13.58 19.69 -24.48
C SER A 604 14.14 18.38 -23.93
N TRP A 605 15.16 18.50 -23.07
CA TRP A 605 15.80 17.38 -22.38
C TRP A 605 15.45 17.38 -20.89
N ASN A 606 15.05 16.23 -20.36
CA ASN A 606 14.96 15.97 -18.93
C ASN A 606 16.30 15.40 -18.45
N GLY A 607 17.14 16.26 -17.85
CA GLY A 607 18.45 15.85 -17.32
C GLY A 607 18.36 14.84 -16.17
N LEU A 608 17.27 14.84 -15.39
CA LEU A 608 17.07 13.88 -14.29
C LEU A 608 16.91 12.44 -14.81
N GLY A 609 16.23 12.28 -15.95
CA GLY A 609 16.02 10.98 -16.60
C GLY A 609 16.97 10.65 -17.76
N ASP A 610 18.00 11.48 -17.99
CA ASP A 610 18.92 11.45 -19.14
C ASP A 610 18.21 11.16 -20.50
N GLN A 611 17.10 11.86 -20.75
CA GLN A 611 16.24 11.60 -21.93
C GLN A 611 15.47 12.84 -22.41
N TYR A 612 14.90 12.77 -23.63
CA TYR A 612 14.01 13.81 -24.14
C TYR A 612 12.66 13.84 -23.39
N THR A 613 12.03 15.01 -23.31
CA THR A 613 10.67 15.15 -22.78
C THR A 613 9.64 14.53 -23.73
N GLY A 614 8.79 13.64 -23.22
CA GLY A 614 7.77 12.92 -23.98
C GLY A 614 6.37 13.54 -24.01
N ILE A 615 5.40 12.74 -24.44
CA ILE A 615 3.95 13.00 -24.37
C ILE A 615 3.42 12.35 -23.09
N THR A 616 2.88 13.12 -22.15
CA THR A 616 2.44 12.61 -20.83
C THR A 616 0.92 12.57 -20.70
N SER A 617 0.37 11.90 -19.68
CA SER A 617 -1.07 11.98 -19.36
C SER A 617 -1.47 13.36 -18.83
N THR A 618 -0.52 14.10 -18.26
CA THR A 618 -0.70 15.39 -17.58
C THR A 618 -0.41 16.61 -18.46
N GLY A 619 0.14 16.41 -19.66
CA GLY A 619 0.65 17.47 -20.56
C GLY A 619 -0.32 18.64 -20.75
N LEU A 620 0.19 19.88 -20.72
CA LEU A 620 -0.66 21.08 -20.65
C LEU A 620 -1.35 21.44 -21.98
N THR A 621 -1.01 20.78 -23.08
CA THR A 621 -1.60 20.99 -24.42
C THR A 621 -1.93 19.65 -25.09
N PRO A 622 -2.87 19.59 -26.05
CA PRO A 622 -3.11 18.38 -26.85
C PRO A 622 -1.86 17.87 -27.57
N ASP A 623 -0.97 18.78 -28.01
CA ASP A 623 0.30 18.44 -28.66
C ASP A 623 1.33 17.79 -27.71
N SER A 624 1.05 17.76 -26.39
CA SER A 624 1.90 17.17 -25.35
C SER A 624 1.18 16.17 -24.45
N ARG A 625 -0.09 15.85 -24.74
CA ARG A 625 -0.95 14.98 -23.92
C ARG A 625 -1.38 13.71 -24.65
N TYR A 626 -1.44 12.59 -23.93
CA TYR A 626 -2.30 11.47 -24.29
C TYR A 626 -3.42 11.29 -23.24
N THR A 627 -4.56 10.73 -23.65
CA THR A 627 -5.68 10.38 -22.77
C THR A 627 -6.08 8.93 -23.05
N VAL A 628 -6.12 8.06 -22.03
CA VAL A 628 -6.70 6.71 -22.15
C VAL A 628 -8.09 6.72 -21.54
N THR A 629 -9.06 6.15 -22.25
CA THR A 629 -10.45 5.95 -21.81
C THR A 629 -10.78 4.47 -21.91
N ILE A 630 -11.39 3.93 -20.86
CA ILE A 630 -11.83 2.53 -20.75
C ILE A 630 -13.35 2.49 -20.88
N GLU A 631 -13.87 1.56 -21.67
CA GLU A 631 -15.30 1.29 -21.82
C GLU A 631 -15.63 -0.13 -21.31
N PRO A 632 -16.64 -0.29 -20.41
CA PRO A 632 -17.37 0.77 -19.73
C PRO A 632 -16.49 1.45 -18.65
N SER A 633 -16.80 2.70 -18.29
CA SER A 633 -15.96 3.51 -17.38
C SER A 633 -15.92 3.00 -15.93
N ASN A 634 -16.83 2.10 -15.56
CA ASN A 634 -16.90 1.38 -14.29
C ASN A 634 -16.31 -0.05 -14.35
N ALA A 635 -15.58 -0.42 -15.40
CA ALA A 635 -14.83 -1.69 -15.45
C ALA A 635 -13.96 -1.87 -14.19
N THR A 636 -13.76 -3.12 -13.76
CA THR A 636 -13.07 -3.41 -12.49
C THR A 636 -11.56 -3.17 -12.61
N VAL A 637 -10.91 -3.77 -13.62
CA VAL A 637 -9.48 -3.60 -13.88
C VAL A 637 -9.32 -2.69 -15.11
N LYS A 638 -8.79 -1.47 -14.89
CA LYS A 638 -8.68 -0.42 -15.93
C LYS A 638 -7.27 -0.28 -16.52
N ASP A 639 -6.34 -1.12 -16.06
CA ASP A 639 -4.93 -1.04 -16.40
C ASP A 639 -4.68 -1.40 -17.87
N VAL A 640 -3.67 -0.77 -18.48
CA VAL A 640 -3.31 -0.98 -19.88
C VAL A 640 -1.80 -1.20 -20.07
N ILE A 641 -1.46 -2.18 -20.89
CA ILE A 641 -0.09 -2.47 -21.31
C ILE A 641 0.22 -1.65 -22.57
N TRP A 642 1.29 -0.86 -22.52
CA TRP A 642 1.82 -0.12 -23.67
C TRP A 642 3.00 -0.88 -24.28
N THR A 643 2.84 -1.34 -25.51
CA THR A 643 3.91 -2.00 -26.29
C THR A 643 4.40 -1.06 -27.39
N SER A 644 5.68 -0.68 -27.37
CA SER A 644 6.31 -0.04 -28.53
C SER A 644 6.79 -1.09 -29.53
N HIS A 645 6.57 -0.83 -30.83
CA HIS A 645 7.06 -1.66 -31.93
C HIS A 645 8.27 -1.07 -32.65
N ASP A 646 8.71 0.12 -32.23
CA ASP A 646 9.88 0.85 -32.72
C ASP A 646 10.62 1.51 -31.52
N PRO A 647 11.07 0.71 -30.51
CA PRO A 647 11.62 1.22 -29.24
C PRO A 647 12.97 1.94 -29.37
N GLU A 648 13.58 1.91 -30.56
CA GLU A 648 14.75 2.72 -30.94
C GLU A 648 14.38 4.12 -31.44
N ILE A 649 13.09 4.38 -31.73
CA ILE A 649 12.54 5.70 -32.04
C ILE A 649 11.90 6.33 -30.80
N ALA A 650 10.99 5.60 -30.15
CA ALA A 650 10.28 6.04 -28.95
C ALA A 650 9.71 4.84 -28.17
N GLU A 651 9.56 4.99 -26.86
CA GLU A 651 8.98 3.97 -25.97
C GLU A 651 7.94 4.58 -25.04
N TYR A 652 7.25 3.75 -24.25
CA TYR A 652 6.38 4.20 -23.17
C TYR A 652 7.08 3.95 -21.83
N GLN A 653 7.07 4.94 -20.95
CA GLN A 653 7.62 4.87 -19.60
C GLN A 653 6.57 5.32 -18.60
N GLU A 654 6.11 4.42 -17.75
CA GLU A 654 5.15 4.74 -16.68
C GLU A 654 5.80 5.53 -15.54
N THR A 655 7.08 5.23 -15.25
CA THR A 655 7.88 5.84 -14.20
C THR A 655 7.87 7.37 -14.29
N TYR A 656 7.63 8.04 -13.15
CA TYR A 656 7.47 9.49 -13.02
C TYR A 656 6.39 10.13 -13.93
N GLY A 657 5.51 9.33 -14.56
CA GLY A 657 4.52 9.81 -15.52
C GLY A 657 5.14 10.27 -16.85
N ASN A 658 6.36 9.82 -17.18
CA ASN A 658 7.13 10.22 -18.37
C ASN A 658 6.38 9.98 -19.70
N GLY A 659 5.52 8.96 -19.75
CA GLY A 659 4.63 8.69 -20.88
C GLY A 659 5.37 8.23 -22.13
N ILE A 660 4.99 8.74 -23.30
CA ILE A 660 5.59 8.34 -24.58
C ILE A 660 6.88 9.15 -24.81
N VAL A 661 8.02 8.56 -24.50
CA VAL A 661 9.35 9.18 -24.54
C VAL A 661 10.06 8.94 -25.87
N PRO A 662 10.42 9.99 -26.63
CA PRO A 662 11.25 9.84 -27.83
C PRO A 662 12.73 9.66 -27.51
N LYS A 663 13.40 8.81 -28.28
CA LYS A 663 14.87 8.65 -28.26
C LYS A 663 15.54 9.37 -29.44
N LYS A 664 14.87 9.42 -30.60
CA LYS A 664 15.32 10.15 -31.81
C LYS A 664 14.14 10.49 -32.73
N SER A 665 14.40 11.31 -33.75
CA SER A 665 13.43 11.59 -34.82
C SER A 665 13.10 10.33 -35.64
N GLY A 666 11.82 10.14 -35.99
CA GLY A 666 11.34 8.99 -36.76
C GLY A 666 9.83 8.83 -36.66
N THR A 667 9.31 7.65 -36.98
CA THR A 667 7.91 7.29 -36.69
C THR A 667 7.90 6.03 -35.84
N ALA A 668 7.22 6.08 -34.68
CA ALA A 668 7.04 4.93 -33.81
C ALA A 668 5.57 4.50 -33.75
N ARG A 669 5.35 3.20 -33.63
CA ARG A 669 4.04 2.56 -33.52
C ARG A 669 3.90 1.95 -32.13
N PHE A 670 2.71 2.08 -31.55
CA PHE A 670 2.39 1.52 -30.24
C PHE A 670 1.13 0.66 -30.33
N THR A 671 1.01 -0.33 -29.44
CA THR A 671 -0.27 -0.95 -29.11
C THR A 671 -0.55 -0.70 -27.63
N VAL A 672 -1.74 -0.21 -27.33
CA VAL A 672 -2.28 -0.08 -25.96
C VAL A 672 -3.33 -1.18 -25.79
N THR A 673 -3.10 -2.10 -24.87
CA THR A 673 -3.92 -3.32 -24.68
C THR A 673 -4.45 -3.37 -23.25
N SER A 674 -5.70 -3.78 -23.05
CA SER A 674 -6.23 -3.97 -21.69
C SER A 674 -5.48 -5.11 -20.97
N VAL A 675 -5.15 -4.91 -19.69
CA VAL A 675 -4.71 -6.00 -18.80
C VAL A 675 -5.85 -6.99 -18.54
N ASP A 676 -7.07 -6.47 -18.39
CA ASP A 676 -8.28 -7.21 -18.06
C ASP A 676 -8.78 -8.09 -19.21
N ASN A 677 -8.77 -7.54 -20.43
CA ASN A 677 -9.19 -8.24 -21.64
C ASN A 677 -8.19 -8.01 -22.80
N PRO A 678 -7.15 -8.86 -22.94
CA PRO A 678 -6.10 -8.66 -23.93
C PRO A 678 -6.53 -8.71 -25.41
N SER A 679 -7.81 -9.02 -25.71
CA SER A 679 -8.37 -8.84 -27.06
C SER A 679 -8.69 -7.38 -27.38
N VAL A 680 -9.00 -6.58 -26.35
CA VAL A 680 -9.30 -5.14 -26.46
C VAL A 680 -7.99 -4.36 -26.51
N SER A 681 -7.71 -3.76 -27.67
CA SER A 681 -6.50 -2.96 -27.89
C SER A 681 -6.68 -1.88 -28.96
N GLN A 682 -5.88 -0.82 -28.87
CA GLN A 682 -5.77 0.23 -29.89
C GLN A 682 -4.33 0.35 -30.38
N ASN A 683 -4.14 0.45 -31.70
CA ASN A 683 -2.85 0.75 -32.32
C ASN A 683 -2.71 2.26 -32.56
N LEU A 684 -1.53 2.80 -32.21
CA LEU A 684 -1.16 4.22 -32.36
C LEU A 684 0.01 4.36 -33.34
N THR A 685 0.18 5.54 -33.95
CA THR A 685 1.37 5.84 -34.76
C THR A 685 1.72 7.32 -34.66
N ILE A 686 2.94 7.62 -34.20
CA ILE A 686 3.38 8.97 -33.84
C ILE A 686 4.67 9.30 -34.59
N THR A 687 4.73 10.45 -35.24
CA THR A 687 5.94 10.93 -35.93
C THR A 687 6.68 11.97 -35.08
N PHE A 688 7.88 11.63 -34.64
CA PHE A 688 8.75 12.46 -33.82
C PHE A 688 9.75 13.22 -34.70
N GLN A 689 9.88 14.53 -34.48
CA GLN A 689 10.75 15.41 -35.28
C GLN A 689 11.57 16.33 -34.36
N TYR A 690 12.85 16.54 -34.67
CA TYR A 690 13.66 17.54 -33.95
C TYR A 690 13.16 18.94 -34.27
N GLN A 691 12.90 19.76 -33.23
CA GLN A 691 12.43 21.14 -33.38
C GLN A 691 13.48 22.03 -34.07
N THR A 692 14.77 21.78 -33.86
CA THR A 692 15.87 22.40 -34.59
C THR A 692 16.85 21.31 -35.05
N PRO A 693 16.76 20.81 -36.29
CA PRO A 693 17.71 19.84 -36.82
C PRO A 693 19.14 20.40 -36.96
N LEU A 694 20.13 19.51 -36.87
CA LEU A 694 21.55 19.80 -37.01
C LEU A 694 21.93 19.95 -38.50
N GLU A 695 22.49 21.10 -38.88
CA GLU A 695 22.89 21.44 -40.25
C GLU A 695 24.40 21.29 -40.51
N GLY A 696 25.23 21.18 -39.47
CA GLY A 696 26.67 21.02 -39.60
C GLY A 696 27.40 20.89 -38.27
N VAL A 697 28.62 20.32 -38.30
CA VAL A 697 29.50 20.12 -37.15
C VAL A 697 30.96 20.41 -37.51
N SER A 698 31.79 20.82 -36.55
CA SER A 698 33.23 21.02 -36.74
C SER A 698 34.02 20.89 -35.44
N LEU A 699 35.33 20.62 -35.56
CA LEU A 699 36.29 20.44 -34.45
C LEU A 699 37.47 21.39 -34.64
N GLU A 700 37.89 22.10 -33.60
CA GLU A 700 39.12 22.93 -33.66
C GLU A 700 40.40 22.07 -33.65
N GLN A 701 40.41 20.95 -32.91
CA GLN A 701 41.59 20.12 -32.68
C GLN A 701 41.36 18.66 -33.09
N THR A 702 42.23 18.15 -33.97
CA THR A 702 42.15 16.79 -34.54
C THR A 702 43.23 15.81 -34.04
N SER A 703 43.99 16.20 -33.01
CA SER A 703 44.97 15.31 -32.37
C SER A 703 45.16 15.66 -30.89
N TYR A 704 45.21 14.64 -30.03
CA TYR A 704 45.29 14.77 -28.58
C TYR A 704 46.40 13.88 -28.00
N THR A 705 46.94 14.27 -26.85
CA THR A 705 47.91 13.46 -26.10
C THR A 705 47.62 13.57 -24.61
N MET A 706 47.44 12.42 -23.97
CA MET A 706 46.88 12.28 -22.62
C MET A 706 47.70 11.24 -21.83
N LYS A 707 47.61 11.26 -20.51
CA LYS A 707 47.96 10.11 -19.66
C LYS A 707 46.75 9.19 -19.52
N GLN A 708 47.00 7.96 -19.12
CA GLN A 708 45.97 7.03 -18.69
C GLN A 708 45.22 7.61 -17.48
N TYR A 709 43.90 7.54 -17.53
CA TYR A 709 42.94 8.16 -16.61
C TYR A 709 42.84 9.69 -16.65
N ASP A 710 43.52 10.40 -17.57
CA ASP A 710 43.14 11.78 -17.92
C ASP A 710 41.79 11.78 -18.67
N SER A 711 41.00 12.86 -18.52
CA SER A 711 39.83 13.15 -19.35
C SER A 711 39.81 14.62 -19.79
N ILE A 712 39.20 14.91 -20.94
CA ILE A 712 39.00 16.26 -21.48
C ILE A 712 37.65 16.34 -22.21
N ASP A 713 37.02 17.50 -22.20
CA ASP A 713 35.86 17.77 -23.07
C ASP A 713 36.32 18.22 -24.45
N LEU A 714 35.68 17.70 -25.51
CA LEU A 714 35.98 18.03 -26.90
C LEU A 714 35.25 19.32 -27.32
N ASP A 715 36.01 20.28 -27.87
CA ASP A 715 35.45 21.52 -28.44
C ASP A 715 34.84 21.26 -29.83
N ILE A 716 33.58 20.80 -29.83
CA ILE A 716 32.79 20.51 -31.02
C ILE A 716 31.76 21.62 -31.24
N VAL A 717 31.86 22.30 -32.38
CA VAL A 717 30.97 23.41 -32.74
C VAL A 717 29.85 22.90 -33.65
N ALA A 718 28.64 22.82 -33.10
CA ALA A 718 27.40 22.53 -33.82
C ALA A 718 26.83 23.77 -34.54
N ASN A 719 26.21 23.56 -35.70
CA ASN A 719 25.44 24.56 -36.43
C ASN A 719 24.04 24.00 -36.79
N PRO A 720 22.94 24.68 -36.44
CA PRO A 720 22.88 25.81 -35.51
C PRO A 720 23.32 25.37 -34.09
N ALA A 721 23.83 26.31 -33.29
CA ALA A 721 24.36 26.01 -31.95
C ALA A 721 23.29 25.58 -30.92
N ASN A 722 22.01 25.65 -31.29
CA ASN A 722 20.85 25.19 -30.52
C ASN A 722 20.13 24.00 -31.18
N ALA A 723 20.84 23.21 -32.00
CA ALA A 723 20.29 21.98 -32.57
C ALA A 723 19.81 21.03 -31.45
N THR A 724 18.66 20.38 -31.65
CA THR A 724 17.99 19.57 -30.63
C THR A 724 18.79 18.32 -30.28
N GLU A 725 19.38 17.68 -31.28
CA GLU A 725 20.30 16.55 -31.15
C GLU A 725 21.69 16.99 -31.63
N GLN A 726 22.71 16.69 -30.82
CA GLN A 726 24.11 17.05 -31.05
C GLN A 726 25.07 15.87 -30.78
N ARG A 727 24.54 14.72 -30.30
CA ARG A 727 25.32 13.52 -29.97
C ARG A 727 25.83 12.77 -31.20
N PHE A 728 26.83 11.91 -30.99
CA PHE A 728 27.46 11.09 -32.02
C PHE A 728 27.51 9.61 -31.64
N THR A 729 27.40 8.72 -32.63
CA THR A 729 27.91 7.35 -32.54
C THR A 729 29.43 7.39 -32.66
N TRP A 730 30.14 7.10 -31.56
CA TRP A 730 31.59 7.03 -31.51
C TRP A 730 32.12 5.62 -31.87
N THR A 731 33.19 5.57 -32.65
CA THR A 731 33.85 4.33 -33.09
C THR A 731 35.36 4.52 -33.14
N TYR A 732 36.12 3.42 -32.97
CA TYR A 732 37.55 3.46 -32.72
C TYR A 732 38.31 2.54 -33.70
N ASP A 733 39.49 2.95 -34.17
CA ASP A 733 40.35 2.06 -34.98
C ASP A 733 41.00 0.93 -34.13
N LYS A 734 40.95 1.09 -32.80
CA LYS A 734 41.41 0.16 -31.75
C LYS A 734 40.59 0.41 -30.47
N GLU A 735 39.76 -0.55 -30.12
CA GLU A 735 38.94 -0.50 -28.90
C GLU A 735 39.78 -0.44 -27.61
N GLY A 736 39.20 0.10 -26.54
CA GLY A 736 39.76 0.06 -25.18
C GLY A 736 40.95 1.00 -24.88
N ILE A 737 41.43 1.78 -25.85
CA ILE A 737 42.49 2.79 -25.64
C ILE A 737 41.91 4.09 -25.05
N VAL A 738 40.76 4.52 -25.56
CA VAL A 738 39.96 5.67 -25.08
C VAL A 738 38.47 5.34 -25.19
N SER A 739 37.65 6.14 -24.51
CA SER A 739 36.20 6.26 -24.78
C SER A 739 35.82 7.72 -24.93
N VAL A 740 34.74 8.01 -25.64
CA VAL A 740 34.04 9.31 -25.57
C VAL A 740 32.63 9.06 -25.03
N LYS A 741 32.25 9.77 -23.97
CA LYS A 741 30.89 9.76 -23.43
C LYS A 741 30.21 11.09 -23.75
N ASP A 742 29.06 11.00 -24.39
CA ASP A 742 28.20 12.16 -24.68
C ASP A 742 27.22 12.37 -23.52
N GLN A 743 26.95 13.64 -23.21
CA GLN A 743 26.13 14.05 -22.08
C GLN A 743 25.32 15.29 -22.45
N VAL A 744 23.99 15.22 -22.39
CA VAL A 744 23.13 16.35 -22.76
C VAL A 744 22.74 17.14 -21.51
N SER A 745 22.81 18.46 -21.61
CA SER A 745 22.50 19.41 -20.54
C SER A 745 21.66 20.58 -21.07
N ASN A 746 21.02 21.33 -20.16
CA ASN A 746 20.24 22.52 -20.48
C ASN A 746 21.01 23.77 -20.04
N GLU A 747 21.61 24.52 -20.98
CA GLU A 747 22.27 25.80 -20.67
C GLU A 747 21.31 26.98 -20.85
N LEU A 748 21.46 28.00 -20.02
CA LEU A 748 20.61 29.20 -20.03
C LEU A 748 21.11 30.16 -21.12
N SER A 749 20.35 30.29 -22.22
CA SER A 749 20.79 31.02 -23.41
C SER A 749 20.94 32.53 -23.16
N SER A 750 21.83 33.18 -23.91
CA SER A 750 22.04 34.64 -23.84
C SER A 750 20.84 35.48 -24.26
N SER A 751 19.81 34.85 -24.84
CA SER A 751 18.51 35.44 -25.19
C SER A 751 17.44 35.29 -24.11
N GLY A 752 17.67 34.46 -23.09
CA GLY A 752 16.66 33.97 -22.16
C GLY A 752 15.98 32.70 -22.69
N GLY A 753 15.63 31.79 -21.77
CA GLY A 753 15.20 30.42 -22.10
C GLY A 753 16.39 29.45 -22.18
N TYR A 754 16.14 28.18 -21.86
CA TYR A 754 17.14 27.11 -21.93
C TYR A 754 17.33 26.60 -23.36
N VAL A 755 18.53 26.10 -23.65
CA VAL A 755 18.87 25.37 -24.88
C VAL A 755 19.58 24.06 -24.51
N THR A 756 19.31 22.99 -25.27
CA THR A 756 20.07 21.75 -25.16
C THR A 756 21.49 21.92 -25.70
N LYS A 757 22.45 21.34 -25.00
CA LYS A 757 23.86 21.32 -25.36
C LYS A 757 24.46 19.98 -24.96
N THR A 758 25.24 19.38 -25.86
CA THR A 758 25.98 18.15 -25.56
C THR A 758 27.42 18.47 -25.17
N THR A 759 27.88 17.92 -24.05
CA THR A 759 29.28 17.81 -23.68
C THR A 759 29.80 16.45 -24.16
N HIS A 760 30.99 16.42 -24.75
CA HIS A 760 31.60 15.21 -25.33
C HIS A 760 32.92 14.91 -24.61
N THR A 761 32.87 14.14 -23.52
CA THR A 761 34.04 13.90 -22.67
C THR A 761 34.87 12.72 -23.18
N LEU A 762 36.05 13.01 -23.71
CA LEU A 762 37.07 12.02 -24.09
C LEU A 762 37.85 11.57 -22.84
N SER A 763 37.88 10.26 -22.59
CA SER A 763 38.55 9.63 -21.46
C SER A 763 39.64 8.65 -21.92
N ALA A 764 40.82 8.72 -21.31
CA ALA A 764 41.95 7.86 -21.66
C ALA A 764 41.99 6.59 -20.77
N LEU A 765 41.89 5.40 -21.38
CA LEU A 765 41.67 4.14 -20.66
C LEU A 765 42.93 3.26 -20.58
N GLN A 766 43.67 3.12 -21.69
CA GLN A 766 44.87 2.28 -21.77
C GLN A 766 45.96 2.92 -22.66
N PRO A 767 47.26 2.68 -22.40
CA PRO A 767 48.35 3.26 -23.18
C PRO A 767 48.34 2.82 -24.65
N GLY A 768 48.48 3.75 -25.58
CA GLY A 768 48.48 3.46 -27.02
C GLY A 768 48.17 4.67 -27.90
N THR A 769 47.89 4.42 -29.18
CA THR A 769 47.43 5.45 -30.13
C THR A 769 46.23 4.93 -30.90
N VAL A 770 45.15 5.71 -30.94
CA VAL A 770 43.85 5.35 -31.51
C VAL A 770 43.31 6.47 -32.40
N THR A 771 42.63 6.10 -33.48
CA THR A 771 41.84 7.02 -34.31
C THR A 771 40.38 6.92 -33.89
N VAL A 772 39.77 8.04 -33.52
CA VAL A 772 38.36 8.14 -33.09
C VAL A 772 37.54 8.74 -34.23
N THR A 773 36.35 8.19 -34.48
CA THR A 773 35.39 8.66 -35.49
C THR A 773 34.02 8.85 -34.85
N GLY A 774 33.45 10.04 -34.96
CA GLY A 774 32.10 10.37 -34.48
C GLY A 774 31.14 10.60 -35.65
N THR A 775 30.04 9.85 -35.70
CA THR A 775 28.97 10.00 -36.71
C THR A 775 27.74 10.63 -36.02
N PRO A 776 27.23 11.80 -36.46
CA PRO A 776 26.08 12.45 -35.80
C PRO A 776 24.84 11.55 -35.70
N LEU A 777 24.10 11.64 -34.58
CA LEU A 777 22.82 10.94 -34.40
C LEU A 777 21.65 11.63 -35.12
N ASP A 778 21.77 12.91 -35.49
CA ASP A 778 20.77 13.57 -36.34
C ASP A 778 21.01 13.28 -37.83
N GLU A 779 20.29 12.27 -38.33
CA GLU A 779 20.33 11.86 -39.73
C GLU A 779 19.61 12.85 -40.67
N THR A 780 18.85 13.83 -40.16
CA THR A 780 17.93 14.71 -40.93
C THR A 780 18.61 15.39 -42.13
N ASN A 781 19.86 15.84 -41.95
CA ASN A 781 20.67 16.46 -43.00
C ASN A 781 21.82 15.56 -43.51
N SER A 782 21.93 14.32 -43.03
CA SER A 782 22.90 13.30 -43.46
C SER A 782 24.36 13.82 -43.49
N LEU A 783 24.83 14.31 -42.34
CA LEU A 783 26.13 14.96 -42.19
C LEU A 783 27.31 13.97 -42.20
N GLU A 784 28.48 14.44 -42.67
CA GLU A 784 29.72 13.64 -42.72
C GLU A 784 30.34 13.44 -41.32
N PRO A 785 30.88 12.25 -40.99
CA PRO A 785 31.54 11.99 -39.71
C PRO A 785 32.80 12.84 -39.44
N ILE A 786 33.03 13.14 -38.16
CA ILE A 786 34.25 13.80 -37.66
C ILE A 786 35.31 12.77 -37.26
N THR A 787 36.60 13.12 -37.39
CA THR A 787 37.72 12.21 -37.05
C THR A 787 38.89 12.93 -36.36
N PHE A 788 39.52 12.26 -35.38
CA PHE A 788 40.72 12.73 -34.69
C PHE A 788 41.59 11.57 -34.18
N THR A 789 42.83 11.86 -33.75
CA THR A 789 43.76 10.84 -33.22
C THR A 789 44.14 11.14 -31.77
N VAL A 790 44.09 10.15 -30.88
CA VAL A 790 44.50 10.28 -29.47
C VAL A 790 45.71 9.39 -29.21
N THR A 791 46.66 9.89 -28.41
CA THR A 791 47.77 9.08 -27.86
C THR A 791 47.75 9.11 -26.34
N VAL A 792 47.62 7.94 -25.73
CA VAL A 792 47.58 7.73 -24.27
C VAL A 792 48.94 7.20 -23.80
N THR A 793 49.41 7.71 -22.67
CA THR A 793 50.68 7.33 -22.03
C THR A 793 50.43 6.70 -20.66
N GLU A 794 51.30 5.79 -20.20
CA GLU A 794 51.16 5.12 -18.89
C GLU A 794 51.02 6.13 -17.74
N SER A 795 50.10 5.84 -16.81
CA SER A 795 50.10 6.46 -15.48
C SER A 795 50.98 5.66 -14.52
N GLN A 796 51.61 6.33 -13.57
CA GLN A 796 52.44 5.70 -12.53
C GLN A 796 52.26 6.40 -11.18
N GLU A 797 51.10 6.23 -10.56
CA GLU A 797 50.90 6.47 -9.13
C GLU A 797 49.65 5.72 -8.65
N THR A 798 49.80 4.92 -7.59
CA THR A 798 48.73 4.47 -6.71
C THR A 798 49.03 5.06 -5.32
N VAL A 799 47.99 5.40 -4.57
CA VAL A 799 48.10 6.07 -3.25
C VAL A 799 47.34 5.24 -2.21
N GLU A 800 47.93 5.09 -1.04
CA GLU A 800 47.35 4.39 0.11
C GLU A 800 46.18 5.20 0.70
N LEU A 801 45.03 4.56 0.97
CA LEU A 801 43.84 5.25 1.47
C LEU A 801 44.05 5.75 2.91
N ASP A 802 43.77 7.04 3.15
CA ASP A 802 43.66 7.62 4.49
C ASP A 802 42.32 7.19 5.12
N PHE A 803 42.27 5.97 5.65
CA PHE A 803 41.05 5.34 6.18
C PHE A 803 40.41 6.15 7.32
N ASP A 804 41.22 6.73 8.20
CA ASP A 804 40.76 7.57 9.32
C ASP A 804 40.02 8.82 8.80
N ARG A 805 40.51 9.46 7.73
CA ARG A 805 39.82 10.58 7.07
C ARG A 805 38.58 10.12 6.30
N TYR A 806 38.78 9.23 5.33
CA TYR A 806 37.80 8.97 4.29
C TYR A 806 36.63 8.09 4.75
N VAL A 807 36.84 7.27 5.77
CA VAL A 807 35.81 6.40 6.36
C VAL A 807 35.39 6.92 7.72
N THR A 808 36.28 6.87 8.73
CA THR A 808 35.88 7.09 10.14
C THR A 808 35.38 8.50 10.41
N GLN A 809 36.09 9.54 9.97
CA GLN A 809 35.66 10.94 10.16
C GLN A 809 34.44 11.31 9.31
N ASN A 810 34.19 10.61 8.20
CA ASN A 810 33.06 10.87 7.32
C ASN A 810 31.78 10.18 7.81
N ILE A 811 31.88 9.00 8.41
CA ILE A 811 30.78 8.38 9.18
C ILE A 811 30.38 9.30 10.34
N GLN A 812 31.33 9.76 11.16
CA GLN A 812 31.04 10.66 12.28
C GLN A 812 30.39 11.98 11.81
N HIS A 813 30.92 12.60 10.75
CA HIS A 813 30.35 13.83 10.16
C HIS A 813 28.93 13.65 9.63
N ALA A 814 28.56 12.43 9.21
CA ALA A 814 27.19 12.10 8.85
C ALA A 814 26.30 11.88 10.08
N GLN A 815 26.77 11.14 11.09
CA GLN A 815 26.05 10.94 12.37
C GLN A 815 25.69 12.29 13.01
N GLU A 816 26.66 13.19 13.17
CA GLU A 816 26.48 14.53 13.75
C GLU A 816 25.43 15.39 13.00
N TYR A 817 25.28 15.20 11.69
CA TYR A 817 24.24 15.86 10.90
C TYR A 817 22.87 15.18 11.09
N LEU A 818 22.82 13.85 11.00
CA LEU A 818 21.56 13.09 11.05
C LEU A 818 20.89 13.21 12.42
N GLU A 819 21.66 13.13 13.51
CA GLU A 819 21.20 13.39 14.88
C GLU A 819 20.59 14.80 15.00
N GLY A 820 21.27 15.83 14.47
CA GLY A 820 20.78 17.21 14.44
C GLY A 820 19.54 17.45 13.55
N THR A 821 19.27 16.58 12.57
CA THR A 821 18.02 16.62 11.79
C THR A 821 16.87 15.82 12.40
N LEU A 822 17.16 14.88 13.31
CA LEU A 822 16.15 14.08 14.01
C LEU A 822 15.65 14.72 15.30
N GLU A 823 16.29 15.77 15.82
CA GLU A 823 15.91 16.41 17.08
C GLU A 823 14.42 16.82 17.08
N GLY A 824 13.61 16.12 17.89
CA GLY A 824 12.16 16.30 17.99
C GLY A 824 11.30 15.68 16.88
N ASN A 825 11.88 14.89 15.97
CA ASN A 825 11.22 14.36 14.75
C ASN A 825 11.38 12.82 14.59
N TYR A 826 11.34 12.08 15.71
CA TYR A 826 11.44 10.62 15.70
C TYR A 826 10.08 9.99 15.41
N ILE A 827 9.70 10.00 14.13
CA ILE A 827 8.42 9.50 13.63
C ILE A 827 8.60 8.59 12.41
N TYR A 828 7.54 7.89 11.99
CA TYR A 828 7.50 7.16 10.72
C TYR A 828 8.00 8.04 9.55
N GLY A 829 8.92 7.49 8.75
CA GLY A 829 9.71 8.21 7.75
C GLY A 829 11.15 8.52 8.18
N ALA A 830 11.47 8.46 9.48
CA ALA A 830 12.82 8.72 10.02
C ALA A 830 13.83 7.57 9.84
N GLU A 831 13.40 6.43 9.25
CA GLU A 831 14.12 5.15 9.29
C GLU A 831 15.56 5.24 8.82
N TRP A 832 15.81 5.88 7.67
CA TRP A 832 17.15 5.93 7.08
C TRP A 832 18.18 6.59 8.00
N SER A 833 17.77 7.63 8.74
CA SER A 833 18.62 8.32 9.70
C SER A 833 18.87 7.47 10.93
N ILE A 834 17.81 6.88 11.51
CA ILE A 834 17.89 6.00 12.69
C ILE A 834 18.75 4.76 12.39
N PHE A 835 18.51 4.09 11.26
CA PHE A 835 19.29 2.95 10.79
C PHE A 835 20.75 3.33 10.56
N ALA A 836 21.03 4.42 9.84
CA ALA A 836 22.41 4.84 9.57
C ALA A 836 23.19 5.16 10.85
N ILE A 837 22.59 5.87 11.82
CA ILE A 837 23.22 6.18 13.11
C ILE A 837 23.50 4.89 13.90
N LEU A 838 22.47 4.07 14.15
CA LEU A 838 22.61 2.88 15.00
C LEU A 838 23.50 1.80 14.36
N ARG A 839 23.39 1.55 13.05
CA ARG A 839 24.18 0.51 12.36
C ARG A 839 25.67 0.87 12.29
N SER A 840 26.00 2.16 12.28
CA SER A 840 27.39 2.67 12.35
C SER A 840 27.90 2.88 13.79
N GLY A 841 27.16 2.42 14.80
CA GLY A 841 27.58 2.42 16.20
C GLY A 841 27.36 3.73 16.97
N GLY A 842 26.57 4.66 16.40
CA GLY A 842 26.01 5.79 17.14
C GLY A 842 24.91 5.36 18.13
N THR A 843 24.42 6.30 18.94
CA THR A 843 23.45 6.01 20.01
C THR A 843 22.38 7.09 20.10
N LEU A 844 21.11 6.66 20.08
CA LEU A 844 19.94 7.53 20.25
C LEU A 844 19.31 7.33 21.64
N ARG A 845 18.53 8.31 22.10
CA ARG A 845 17.80 8.25 23.37
C ARG A 845 16.74 7.15 23.33
N GLN A 846 16.46 6.50 24.45
CA GLN A 846 15.46 5.43 24.47
C GLN A 846 14.03 6.00 24.41
N THR A 847 13.80 7.26 24.81
CA THR A 847 12.51 7.95 24.56
C THR A 847 12.27 8.12 23.06
N ASP A 848 13.25 8.70 22.35
CA ASP A 848 13.18 8.96 20.91
C ASP A 848 12.90 7.69 20.10
N LEU A 849 13.53 6.58 20.49
CA LEU A 849 13.29 5.27 19.89
C LEU A 849 11.90 4.69 20.20
N ASN A 850 11.31 5.02 21.35
CA ASN A 850 9.94 4.63 21.69
C ASN A 850 8.90 5.47 20.93
N ASP A 851 9.16 6.76 20.74
CA ASP A 851 8.30 7.68 19.98
C ASP A 851 8.24 7.24 18.51
N TYR A 852 9.39 6.91 17.91
CA TYR A 852 9.48 6.32 16.57
C TYR A 852 8.65 5.03 16.47
N VAL A 853 8.85 4.07 17.38
CA VAL A 853 8.07 2.81 17.40
C VAL A 853 6.58 3.07 17.53
N SER A 854 6.17 4.03 18.36
CA SER A 854 4.76 4.37 18.58
C SER A 854 4.10 4.88 17.29
N SER A 855 4.75 5.79 16.58
CA SER A 855 4.25 6.33 15.30
C SER A 855 4.20 5.28 14.18
N VAL A 856 5.18 4.35 14.13
CA VAL A 856 5.16 3.21 13.21
C VAL A 856 4.00 2.27 13.52
N VAL A 857 3.76 1.99 14.80
CA VAL A 857 2.62 1.19 15.27
C VAL A 857 1.27 1.86 14.94
N GLU A 858 1.19 3.18 14.98
CA GLU A 858 0.02 3.95 14.57
C GLU A 858 -0.24 3.86 13.06
N GLU A 859 0.77 4.12 12.21
CA GLU A 859 0.63 3.99 10.76
C GLU A 859 0.36 2.53 10.31
N LEU A 860 0.93 1.53 10.98
CA LEU A 860 0.61 0.11 10.73
C LEU A 860 -0.85 -0.27 11.08
N LYS A 861 -1.57 0.61 11.79
CA LYS A 861 -2.98 0.45 12.22
C LYS A 861 -3.94 1.46 11.55
N SER A 862 -3.44 2.50 10.89
CA SER A 862 -4.25 3.60 10.33
C SER A 862 -5.14 3.19 9.14
N GLY A 863 -4.73 2.15 8.40
CA GLY A 863 -5.30 1.79 7.09
C GLY A 863 -4.59 2.46 5.91
N SER A 864 -3.51 3.20 6.15
CA SER A 864 -2.63 3.72 5.10
C SER A 864 -2.03 2.61 4.23
N ARG A 865 -1.88 2.88 2.93
CA ARG A 865 -1.16 2.00 2.00
C ARG A 865 0.35 2.11 2.20
N ILE A 866 0.91 1.24 3.03
CA ILE A 866 2.36 1.08 3.25
C ILE A 866 2.97 0.21 2.12
N LEU A 867 4.06 0.65 1.52
CA LEU A 867 4.72 -0.04 0.40
C LEU A 867 5.85 -0.99 0.88
N PRO A 868 6.31 -1.95 0.06
CA PRO A 868 7.45 -2.81 0.40
C PRO A 868 8.76 -2.06 0.69
N THR A 869 8.94 -0.88 0.10
CA THR A 869 10.02 0.09 0.43
C THR A 869 9.99 0.55 1.87
N ASP A 870 8.81 0.60 2.47
CA ASP A 870 8.55 1.24 3.75
C ASP A 870 8.60 0.16 4.83
N TYR A 871 8.00 -1.00 4.56
CA TYR A 871 8.19 -2.20 5.35
C TYR A 871 9.67 -2.59 5.49
N PHE A 872 10.48 -2.58 4.43
CA PHE A 872 11.93 -2.85 4.53
C PHE A 872 12.66 -1.87 5.46
N ARG A 873 12.35 -0.57 5.33
CA ARG A 873 12.92 0.49 6.16
C ARG A 873 12.55 0.31 7.63
N ILE A 874 11.29 0.01 7.91
CA ILE A 874 10.80 -0.30 9.26
C ILE A 874 11.50 -1.55 9.81
N VAL A 875 11.48 -2.67 9.08
CA VAL A 875 12.09 -3.95 9.48
C VAL A 875 13.57 -3.76 9.86
N THR A 876 14.39 -3.21 8.96
CA THR A 876 15.82 -3.05 9.22
C THR A 876 16.12 -2.05 10.36
N THR A 877 15.26 -1.05 10.56
CA THR A 877 15.37 -0.09 11.68
C THR A 877 15.02 -0.76 13.02
N LEU A 878 13.88 -1.46 13.10
CA LEU A 878 13.49 -2.25 14.28
C LEU A 878 14.57 -3.29 14.64
N GLU A 879 15.10 -3.99 13.63
CA GLU A 879 16.12 -5.01 13.83
C GLU A 879 17.44 -4.45 14.38
N VAL A 880 17.91 -3.29 13.89
CA VAL A 880 19.13 -2.65 14.44
C VAL A 880 18.88 -1.99 15.80
N MET A 881 17.65 -1.60 16.10
CA MET A 881 17.22 -1.23 17.46
C MET A 881 17.20 -2.42 18.43
N GLY A 882 17.23 -3.66 17.92
CA GLY A 882 17.15 -4.90 18.71
C GLY A 882 15.73 -5.40 18.96
N LEU A 883 14.76 -5.00 18.14
CA LEU A 883 13.36 -5.43 18.20
C LEU A 883 13.07 -6.56 17.18
N ASP A 884 11.91 -7.20 17.36
CA ASP A 884 11.41 -8.29 16.51
C ASP A 884 10.27 -7.76 15.61
N PRO A 885 10.44 -7.71 14.28
CA PRO A 885 9.41 -7.26 13.34
C PRO A 885 8.30 -8.31 13.10
N THR A 886 8.37 -9.50 13.70
CA THR A 886 7.32 -10.53 13.63
C THR A 886 6.25 -10.41 14.72
N ASP A 887 6.50 -9.65 15.80
CA ASP A 887 5.53 -9.33 16.85
C ASP A 887 5.68 -7.88 17.35
N LEU A 888 5.32 -6.90 16.50
CA LEU A 888 5.22 -5.50 16.89
C LEU A 888 3.79 -5.20 17.39
N GLU A 889 3.54 -5.41 18.68
CA GLU A 889 2.20 -5.36 19.30
C GLU A 889 1.17 -6.31 18.64
N GLY A 890 1.58 -7.51 18.24
CA GLY A 890 0.75 -8.45 17.48
C GLY A 890 0.67 -8.17 15.98
N ILE A 891 1.48 -7.24 15.46
CA ILE A 891 1.63 -6.99 14.02
C ILE A 891 2.88 -7.72 13.51
N ASN A 892 2.67 -8.73 12.66
CA ASN A 892 3.74 -9.43 11.95
C ASN A 892 4.04 -8.71 10.63
N ILE A 893 5.10 -7.92 10.59
CA ILE A 893 5.48 -7.12 9.42
C ILE A 893 6.08 -8.00 8.33
N ILE A 894 6.86 -9.02 8.71
CA ILE A 894 7.47 -9.99 7.80
C ILE A 894 6.40 -10.75 6.99
N GLU A 895 5.28 -11.10 7.62
CA GLU A 895 4.12 -11.71 6.96
C GLU A 895 3.40 -10.76 5.99
N ARG A 896 3.25 -9.47 6.34
CA ARG A 896 2.73 -8.45 5.41
C ARG A 896 3.63 -8.32 4.16
N MET A 897 4.94 -8.56 4.29
CA MET A 897 5.86 -8.55 3.15
C MET A 897 5.76 -9.82 2.28
N TYR A 898 5.83 -11.03 2.86
CA TYR A 898 5.76 -12.26 2.04
C TYR A 898 4.37 -12.55 1.46
N ASN A 899 3.31 -11.95 2.01
CA ASN A 899 1.95 -12.00 1.47
C ASN A 899 1.51 -10.70 0.75
N TYR A 900 2.46 -9.86 0.29
CA TYR A 900 2.13 -8.64 -0.44
C TYR A 900 1.50 -8.93 -1.82
N SER A 901 0.19 -8.69 -1.96
CA SER A 901 -0.69 -9.28 -2.98
C SER A 901 -0.47 -8.85 -4.44
N ASN A 902 0.35 -7.81 -4.70
CA ASN A 902 0.55 -7.24 -6.05
C ASN A 902 2.05 -7.04 -6.40
N LEU A 903 2.99 -7.70 -5.71
CA LEU A 903 4.43 -7.46 -5.93
C LEU A 903 4.90 -7.86 -7.35
N ASP A 904 4.18 -8.76 -8.02
CA ASP A 904 4.32 -9.11 -9.44
C ASP A 904 4.02 -7.95 -10.41
N ARG A 905 3.38 -6.89 -9.91
CA ARG A 905 3.02 -5.67 -10.66
C ARG A 905 3.84 -4.45 -10.22
N LEU A 906 4.78 -4.63 -9.29
CA LEU A 906 5.60 -3.56 -8.70
C LEU A 906 7.04 -3.57 -9.25
N SER A 907 7.88 -2.70 -8.67
CA SER A 907 9.24 -2.42 -9.15
C SER A 907 10.29 -3.44 -8.68
N SER A 908 11.41 -3.50 -9.39
CA SER A 908 12.60 -4.24 -8.98
C SER A 908 13.11 -3.79 -7.60
N ASN A 909 13.07 -2.47 -7.34
CA ASN A 909 13.33 -1.86 -6.04
C ASN A 909 12.50 -2.50 -4.91
N MET A 910 11.17 -2.57 -5.07
CA MET A 910 10.27 -3.16 -4.07
C MET A 910 10.51 -4.66 -3.90
N THR A 911 10.84 -5.36 -4.99
CA THR A 911 11.21 -6.79 -4.96
C THR A 911 12.54 -7.00 -4.22
N ALA A 912 13.55 -6.15 -4.46
CA ALA A 912 14.88 -6.21 -3.85
C ALA A 912 14.85 -5.90 -2.36
N PHE A 913 14.09 -4.88 -1.96
CA PHE A 913 13.87 -4.55 -0.56
C PHE A 913 13.06 -5.64 0.18
N THR A 914 12.12 -6.30 -0.50
CA THR A 914 11.42 -7.48 0.07
C THR A 914 12.40 -8.62 0.34
N LEU A 915 13.27 -8.94 -0.63
CA LEU A 915 14.30 -9.97 -0.44
C LEU A 915 15.29 -9.62 0.69
N LEU A 916 15.76 -8.37 0.74
CA LEU A 916 16.66 -7.89 1.79
C LEU A 916 16.03 -7.93 3.19
N ALA A 917 14.74 -7.59 3.34
CA ALA A 917 14.03 -7.66 4.63
C ALA A 917 13.81 -9.11 5.11
N LEU A 918 13.61 -10.04 4.18
CA LEU A 918 13.49 -11.47 4.50
C LEU A 918 14.85 -12.08 4.87
N ASP A 919 15.94 -11.58 4.27
CA ASP A 919 17.30 -12.10 4.47
C ASP A 919 18.07 -11.46 5.63
N SER A 920 17.67 -10.29 6.12
CA SER A 920 18.42 -9.53 7.14
C SER A 920 18.70 -10.31 8.43
N LYS A 921 17.75 -11.11 8.91
CA LYS A 921 17.95 -12.17 9.90
C LYS A 921 17.65 -13.59 9.40
N GLY A 922 17.36 -13.74 8.10
CA GLY A 922 17.10 -15.03 7.48
C GLY A 922 15.76 -15.67 7.89
N TYR A 923 14.68 -14.89 7.89
CA TYR A 923 13.35 -15.31 8.35
C TYR A 923 12.83 -16.56 7.64
N GLU A 924 12.16 -17.44 8.38
CA GLU A 924 11.40 -18.55 7.82
C GLU A 924 10.18 -18.02 7.06
N ILE A 925 9.93 -18.54 5.86
CA ILE A 925 8.81 -18.18 4.99
C ILE A 925 7.93 -19.43 4.85
N PRO A 926 6.60 -19.35 5.11
CA PRO A 926 5.70 -20.48 4.92
C PRO A 926 5.62 -20.98 3.47
N ASP A 927 5.38 -22.28 3.29
CA ASP A 927 5.21 -22.91 1.96
C ASP A 927 3.99 -22.36 1.18
N ASP A 928 3.03 -21.73 1.87
CA ASP A 928 1.81 -21.11 1.34
C ASP A 928 1.88 -19.57 1.22
N ALA A 929 3.07 -18.97 1.45
CA ALA A 929 3.30 -17.55 1.20
C ALA A 929 3.22 -17.21 -0.30
N LEU A 930 2.72 -16.00 -0.63
CA LEU A 930 2.68 -15.52 -2.01
C LEU A 930 4.10 -15.32 -2.61
N TRP A 931 5.06 -14.94 -1.77
CA TRP A 931 6.43 -14.62 -2.15
C TRP A 931 7.44 -15.41 -1.33
N ASN A 932 8.40 -16.04 -2.01
CA ASN A 932 9.54 -16.70 -1.40
C ASN A 932 10.84 -16.24 -2.07
N ARG A 933 11.98 -16.63 -1.50
CA ARG A 933 13.31 -16.19 -1.98
C ARG A 933 13.54 -16.51 -3.45
N GLU A 934 13.14 -17.70 -3.92
CA GLU A 934 13.35 -18.10 -5.31
C GLU A 934 12.48 -17.26 -6.26
N THR A 935 11.19 -17.08 -5.96
CA THR A 935 10.30 -16.26 -6.81
C THR A 935 10.69 -14.78 -6.82
N LEU A 936 11.22 -14.25 -5.71
CA LEU A 936 11.79 -12.90 -5.65
C LEU A 936 13.07 -12.77 -6.49
N ILE A 937 13.98 -13.77 -6.45
CA ILE A 937 15.21 -13.78 -7.25
C ILE A 937 14.88 -13.90 -8.74
N GLU A 938 14.05 -14.87 -9.13
CA GLU A 938 13.58 -15.02 -10.51
C GLU A 938 12.93 -13.73 -11.01
N ARG A 939 12.09 -13.09 -10.18
CA ARG A 939 11.45 -11.83 -10.52
C ARG A 939 12.48 -10.70 -10.69
N LEU A 940 13.46 -10.55 -9.80
CA LEU A 940 14.54 -9.56 -9.95
C LEU A 940 15.30 -9.73 -11.27
N LEU A 941 15.61 -10.97 -11.64
CA LEU A 941 16.32 -11.27 -12.89
C LEU A 941 15.55 -10.86 -14.16
N THR A 942 14.20 -10.74 -14.10
CA THR A 942 13.40 -10.25 -15.24
C THR A 942 13.63 -8.77 -15.58
N TYR A 943 14.15 -7.97 -14.64
CA TYR A 943 14.46 -6.54 -14.86
C TYR A 943 15.89 -6.31 -15.38
N GLN A 944 16.71 -7.35 -15.59
CA GLN A 944 18.04 -7.17 -16.20
C GLN A 944 17.92 -6.88 -17.70
N ASN A 945 18.49 -5.77 -18.13
CA ASN A 945 18.61 -5.44 -19.55
C ASN A 945 19.53 -6.46 -20.27
N PRO A 946 19.06 -7.10 -21.37
CA PRO A 946 19.79 -8.19 -22.00
C PRO A 946 21.06 -7.74 -22.74
N ASP A 947 21.11 -6.48 -23.20
CA ASP A 947 22.16 -5.94 -24.06
C ASP A 947 23.31 -5.30 -23.26
N ASN A 948 22.97 -4.52 -22.22
CA ASN A 948 23.95 -3.77 -21.43
C ASN A 948 24.21 -4.33 -20.02
N GLY A 949 23.32 -5.16 -19.47
CA GLY A 949 23.52 -5.84 -18.18
C GLY A 949 23.09 -5.09 -16.92
N GLY A 950 22.73 -3.80 -16.99
CA GLY A 950 22.12 -3.07 -15.89
C GLY A 950 20.70 -3.55 -15.59
N PHE A 951 20.13 -3.13 -14.45
CA PHE A 951 18.74 -3.39 -14.08
C PHE A 951 17.88 -2.13 -14.20
N GLY A 952 16.65 -2.30 -14.70
CA GLY A 952 15.62 -1.27 -14.74
C GLY A 952 14.74 -1.26 -13.50
N LEU A 953 13.97 -0.18 -13.31
CA LEU A 953 13.07 -0.03 -12.16
C LEU A 953 11.75 -0.79 -12.35
N SER A 954 11.18 -0.72 -13.54
CA SER A 954 9.82 -1.21 -13.85
C SER A 954 9.83 -2.31 -14.91
N ASP A 955 10.90 -2.41 -15.68
CA ASP A 955 11.11 -3.35 -16.79
C ASP A 955 12.61 -3.65 -16.98
N SER A 956 12.98 -4.36 -18.05
CA SER A 956 14.36 -4.54 -18.52
C SER A 956 14.74 -3.60 -19.68
N GLY A 957 13.85 -2.70 -20.09
CA GLY A 957 14.10 -1.74 -21.18
C GLY A 957 14.85 -0.50 -20.70
N THR A 958 14.46 0.00 -19.53
CA THR A 958 15.13 1.05 -18.76
C THR A 958 16.31 0.47 -17.96
N VAL A 959 17.30 1.29 -17.61
CA VAL A 959 18.39 0.95 -16.67
C VAL A 959 18.85 2.17 -15.89
N SER A 960 19.36 1.97 -14.68
CA SER A 960 20.05 3.02 -13.91
C SER A 960 21.18 2.45 -13.05
N ILE A 961 22.12 3.31 -12.65
CA ILE A 961 23.25 2.97 -11.78
C ILE A 961 22.73 2.49 -10.42
N ASP A 962 21.82 3.25 -9.84
CA ASP A 962 21.27 3.08 -8.49
C ASP A 962 20.49 1.78 -8.38
N ILE A 963 19.54 1.52 -9.30
CA ILE A 963 18.75 0.28 -9.28
C ILE A 963 19.59 -0.94 -9.63
N THR A 964 20.59 -0.81 -10.50
CA THR A 964 21.58 -1.90 -10.72
C THR A 964 22.31 -2.22 -9.42
N ALA A 965 22.83 -1.21 -8.73
CA ALA A 965 23.58 -1.39 -7.49
C ALA A 965 22.71 -1.91 -6.33
N MET A 966 21.48 -1.40 -6.16
CA MET A 966 20.53 -1.88 -5.15
C MET A 966 20.11 -3.34 -5.42
N THR A 967 19.87 -3.71 -6.68
CA THR A 967 19.57 -5.09 -7.05
C THR A 967 20.76 -6.01 -6.77
N LEU A 968 21.99 -5.55 -7.00
CA LEU A 968 23.21 -6.28 -6.62
C LEU A 968 23.38 -6.44 -5.10
N GLN A 969 22.94 -5.49 -4.28
CA GLN A 969 22.93 -5.63 -2.81
C GLN A 969 22.01 -6.78 -2.38
N ALA A 970 20.79 -6.87 -2.94
CA ALA A 970 19.84 -7.94 -2.67
C ALA A 970 20.28 -9.31 -3.22
N LEU A 971 20.90 -9.34 -4.41
CA LEU A 971 21.40 -10.58 -5.01
C LEU A 971 22.74 -11.07 -4.45
N ALA A 972 23.42 -10.31 -3.59
CA ALA A 972 24.76 -10.63 -3.12
C ALA A 972 24.90 -11.97 -2.38
N PRO A 973 24.00 -12.38 -1.45
CA PRO A 973 24.05 -13.71 -0.83
C PRO A 973 23.95 -14.85 -1.86
N TYR A 974 23.27 -14.57 -2.96
CA TYR A 974 22.98 -15.50 -4.06
C TYR A 974 24.05 -15.47 -5.16
N ASN A 975 25.12 -14.68 -5.04
CA ASN A 975 26.26 -14.73 -5.98
C ASN A 975 27.18 -15.95 -5.74
N ASN A 976 26.61 -17.15 -5.84
CA ASN A 976 27.29 -18.40 -5.53
C ASN A 976 26.87 -19.55 -6.47
N SER A 977 27.57 -20.68 -6.41
CA SER A 977 27.40 -21.79 -7.37
C SER A 977 26.07 -22.55 -7.30
N GLN A 978 25.19 -22.26 -6.33
CA GLN A 978 23.81 -22.75 -6.32
C GLN A 978 22.91 -21.96 -7.30
N TYR A 979 23.27 -20.70 -7.57
CA TYR A 979 22.51 -19.73 -8.35
C TYR A 979 23.31 -19.22 -9.57
N PRO A 980 23.70 -20.10 -10.52
CA PRO A 980 24.51 -19.70 -11.68
C PRO A 980 23.86 -18.60 -12.54
N GLN A 981 22.52 -18.51 -12.54
CA GLN A 981 21.76 -17.44 -13.16
C GLN A 981 22.01 -16.07 -12.49
N VAL A 982 22.13 -16.03 -11.16
CA VAL A 982 22.50 -14.82 -10.42
C VAL A 982 23.96 -14.46 -10.69
N GLN A 983 24.89 -15.43 -10.65
CA GLN A 983 26.30 -15.16 -10.95
C GLN A 983 26.49 -14.51 -12.33
N ALA A 984 25.84 -15.06 -13.37
CA ALA A 984 25.88 -14.50 -14.72
C ALA A 984 25.22 -13.12 -14.85
N ALA A 985 24.19 -12.83 -14.04
CA ALA A 985 23.58 -11.51 -13.98
C ALA A 985 24.48 -10.49 -13.26
N VAL A 986 25.13 -10.90 -12.16
CA VAL A 986 26.08 -10.08 -11.39
C VAL A 986 27.29 -9.68 -12.25
N GLU A 987 27.90 -10.61 -13.00
CA GLU A 987 29.04 -10.31 -13.88
C GLU A 987 28.69 -9.22 -14.93
N LYS A 988 27.50 -9.30 -15.53
CA LYS A 988 27.01 -8.29 -16.47
C LYS A 988 26.74 -6.93 -15.80
N ALA A 989 26.08 -6.93 -14.65
CA ALA A 989 25.75 -5.71 -13.92
C ALA A 989 27.00 -4.99 -13.38
N LEU A 990 28.02 -5.74 -12.94
CA LEU A 990 29.34 -5.17 -12.62
C LEU A 990 30.02 -4.55 -13.86
N THR A 991 29.90 -5.19 -15.03
CA THR A 991 30.42 -4.63 -16.29
C THR A 991 29.72 -3.31 -16.64
N TYR A 992 28.38 -3.26 -16.56
CA TYR A 992 27.61 -2.03 -16.72
C TYR A 992 28.07 -0.92 -15.76
N LEU A 993 28.26 -1.24 -14.48
CA LEU A 993 28.71 -0.27 -13.48
C LEU A 993 30.16 0.20 -13.74
N GLN A 994 31.04 -0.64 -14.29
CA GLN A 994 32.39 -0.22 -14.70
C GLN A 994 32.35 0.73 -15.91
N ASP A 995 31.46 0.49 -16.88
CA ASP A 995 31.28 1.32 -18.08
C ASP A 995 30.59 2.67 -17.78
N GLN A 996 29.77 2.75 -16.73
CA GLN A 996 29.21 4.03 -16.29
C GLN A 996 30.20 4.87 -15.45
N MET A 997 31.23 4.26 -14.87
CA MET A 997 32.16 4.92 -13.95
C MET A 997 33.12 5.89 -14.65
N ARG A 998 33.28 7.08 -14.07
CA ARG A 998 34.21 8.12 -14.54
C ARG A 998 35.67 7.83 -14.13
N ASN A 999 36.60 8.59 -14.71
CA ASN A 999 38.04 8.50 -14.37
C ASN A 999 38.39 8.98 -12.95
N ASP A 1000 37.53 9.76 -12.29
CA ASP A 1000 37.62 10.12 -10.87
C ASP A 1000 36.93 9.09 -9.95
N CYS A 1001 36.51 7.94 -10.49
CA CYS A 1001 35.64 6.96 -9.85
C CYS A 1001 34.25 7.51 -9.45
N GLY A 1002 33.86 8.69 -9.95
CA GLY A 1002 32.51 9.22 -9.79
C GLY A 1002 31.48 8.57 -10.71
N TYR A 1003 30.21 8.80 -10.40
CA TYR A 1003 29.07 8.38 -11.20
C TYR A 1003 28.25 9.59 -11.61
N TRP A 1004 27.95 9.70 -12.90
CA TRP A 1004 27.06 10.76 -13.39
C TRP A 1004 25.64 10.21 -13.51
N ALA A 1005 24.73 10.73 -12.70
CA ALA A 1005 23.32 10.38 -12.66
C ALA A 1005 22.49 11.65 -12.44
N GLU A 1006 21.25 11.66 -12.93
CA GLU A 1006 20.32 12.79 -12.82
C GLU A 1006 20.86 14.15 -13.33
N GLY A 1007 21.83 14.12 -14.25
CA GLY A 1007 22.39 15.34 -14.84
C GLY A 1007 23.50 16.02 -14.03
N ALA A 1008 24.06 15.35 -13.01
CA ALA A 1008 25.25 15.81 -12.28
C ALA A 1008 26.14 14.63 -11.83
N ASP A 1009 27.32 14.95 -11.27
CA ASP A 1009 28.15 13.99 -10.52
C ASP A 1009 27.40 13.69 -9.20
N ASN A 1010 27.11 12.41 -8.92
CA ASN A 1010 26.11 11.99 -7.94
C ASN A 1010 26.71 11.09 -6.84
N GLY A 1011 26.62 11.56 -5.60
CA GLY A 1011 27.17 10.90 -4.41
C GLY A 1011 26.33 9.73 -3.93
N CYS A 1012 25.01 9.79 -4.12
CA CYS A 1012 24.08 8.70 -3.81
C CYS A 1012 24.38 7.48 -4.70
N SER A 1013 24.49 7.67 -6.01
CA SER A 1013 24.83 6.59 -6.94
C SER A 1013 26.19 5.96 -6.64
N ALA A 1014 27.19 6.77 -6.29
CA ALA A 1014 28.49 6.27 -5.86
C ALA A 1014 28.42 5.48 -4.54
N ALA A 1015 27.58 5.90 -3.59
CA ALA A 1015 27.33 5.20 -2.33
C ALA A 1015 26.60 3.86 -2.54
N GLN A 1016 25.61 3.79 -3.45
CA GLN A 1016 24.95 2.53 -3.80
C GLN A 1016 25.94 1.54 -4.44
N VAL A 1017 26.79 1.98 -5.36
CA VAL A 1017 27.81 1.13 -6.00
C VAL A 1017 28.84 0.65 -4.97
N LEU A 1018 29.34 1.52 -4.09
CA LEU A 1018 30.24 1.13 -3.01
C LEU A 1018 29.61 0.02 -2.14
N THR A 1019 28.35 0.21 -1.74
CA THR A 1019 27.58 -0.76 -0.94
C THR A 1019 27.39 -2.09 -1.67
N ALA A 1020 27.13 -2.06 -2.97
CA ALA A 1020 26.99 -3.26 -3.80
C ALA A 1020 28.30 -4.06 -3.89
N LEU A 1021 29.43 -3.38 -4.14
CA LEU A 1021 30.75 -4.02 -4.26
C LEU A 1021 31.12 -4.76 -2.97
N VAL A 1022 31.02 -4.10 -1.82
CA VAL A 1022 31.40 -4.70 -0.53
C VAL A 1022 30.43 -5.80 -0.10
N SER A 1023 29.15 -5.71 -0.45
CA SER A 1023 28.17 -6.80 -0.25
C SER A 1023 28.51 -8.03 -1.08
N LEU A 1024 29.00 -7.84 -2.31
CA LEU A 1024 29.50 -8.90 -3.19
C LEU A 1024 30.90 -9.42 -2.79
N GLY A 1025 31.51 -8.87 -1.74
CA GLY A 1025 32.85 -9.24 -1.27
C GLY A 1025 34.00 -8.70 -2.14
N ILE A 1026 33.76 -7.67 -2.94
CA ILE A 1026 34.74 -7.03 -3.84
C ILE A 1026 35.37 -5.83 -3.13
N ASP A 1027 36.70 -5.80 -3.04
CA ASP A 1027 37.43 -4.65 -2.51
C ASP A 1027 37.46 -3.50 -3.54
N PRO A 1028 36.84 -2.33 -3.26
CA PRO A 1028 36.86 -1.18 -4.17
C PRO A 1028 38.26 -0.57 -4.38
N LEU A 1029 39.23 -0.90 -3.52
CA LEU A 1029 40.62 -0.43 -3.63
C LEU A 1029 41.52 -1.34 -4.47
N ASP A 1030 41.09 -2.56 -4.81
CA ASP A 1030 41.90 -3.47 -5.63
C ASP A 1030 41.97 -2.93 -7.08
N PRO A 1031 43.17 -2.66 -7.64
CA PRO A 1031 43.30 -2.25 -9.04
C PRO A 1031 42.72 -3.27 -10.03
N ASP A 1032 42.73 -4.56 -9.70
CA ASP A 1032 42.19 -5.62 -10.55
C ASP A 1032 40.65 -5.75 -10.44
N SER A 1033 39.99 -5.05 -9.50
CA SER A 1033 38.51 -4.99 -9.40
C SER A 1033 37.83 -4.28 -10.56
N GLY A 1034 38.56 -3.44 -11.30
CA GLY A 1034 38.00 -2.55 -12.32
C GLY A 1034 37.35 -1.27 -11.79
N PHE A 1035 37.23 -1.06 -10.46
CA PHE A 1035 36.60 0.12 -9.84
C PHE A 1035 37.61 1.16 -9.29
N THR A 1036 38.91 0.90 -9.38
CA THR A 1036 39.98 1.87 -9.10
C THR A 1036 40.53 2.49 -10.40
N ARG A 1037 40.97 3.76 -10.34
CA ARG A 1037 41.52 4.53 -11.48
C ARG A 1037 42.79 5.28 -11.05
N GLY A 1038 43.93 4.57 -11.03
CA GLY A 1038 45.22 5.11 -10.61
C GLY A 1038 45.25 5.38 -9.10
N SER A 1039 45.19 6.65 -8.69
CA SER A 1039 45.04 7.05 -7.29
C SER A 1039 43.57 7.23 -6.86
N ASN A 1040 42.63 7.26 -7.80
CA ASN A 1040 41.21 7.50 -7.54
C ASN A 1040 40.50 6.18 -7.21
N ASN A 1041 39.58 6.22 -6.25
CA ASN A 1041 38.77 5.08 -5.80
C ASN A 1041 37.45 5.59 -5.21
N LEU A 1042 36.43 4.72 -5.15
CA LEU A 1042 35.08 5.10 -4.70
C LEU A 1042 35.01 5.63 -3.26
N VAL A 1043 35.79 5.06 -2.34
CA VAL A 1043 35.76 5.44 -0.92
C VAL A 1043 36.25 6.89 -0.73
N ALA A 1044 37.35 7.26 -1.40
CA ALA A 1044 37.84 8.63 -1.40
C ALA A 1044 36.93 9.60 -2.17
N LYS A 1045 36.23 9.13 -3.22
CA LYS A 1045 35.33 9.95 -4.04
C LYS A 1045 34.11 10.46 -3.26
N LEU A 1046 33.64 9.76 -2.21
CA LEU A 1046 32.53 10.24 -1.38
C LEU A 1046 32.88 11.52 -0.57
N ASP A 1047 34.16 11.83 -0.39
CA ASP A 1047 34.63 13.06 0.27
C ASP A 1047 34.38 14.33 -0.57
N ASP A 1048 34.27 14.21 -1.90
CA ASP A 1048 33.95 15.33 -2.80
C ASP A 1048 32.54 15.90 -2.54
N PHE A 1049 31.67 15.13 -1.89
CA PHE A 1049 30.28 15.48 -1.57
C PHE A 1049 30.11 16.02 -0.14
N ARG A 1050 31.20 16.11 0.64
CA ARG A 1050 31.17 16.57 2.03
C ARG A 1050 31.02 18.10 2.10
N LEU A 1051 30.05 18.57 2.88
CA LEU A 1051 29.83 20.01 3.16
C LEU A 1051 30.26 20.37 4.59
N GLU A 1052 30.05 21.64 4.99
CA GLU A 1052 30.35 22.11 6.36
C GLU A 1052 29.58 21.31 7.43
N ASN A 1053 28.34 20.91 7.12
CA ASN A 1053 27.55 19.94 7.87
C ASN A 1053 26.93 18.96 6.85
N GLY A 1054 26.95 17.65 7.12
CA GLY A 1054 26.39 16.62 6.23
C GLY A 1054 27.06 16.53 4.84
N PHE A 1055 26.35 15.91 3.90
CA PHE A 1055 26.76 15.69 2.50
C PHE A 1055 25.67 16.17 1.51
N THR A 1056 26.01 16.29 0.23
CA THR A 1056 25.07 16.63 -0.86
C THR A 1056 24.92 15.50 -1.87
N THR A 1057 23.72 15.31 -2.44
CA THR A 1057 23.48 14.39 -3.57
C THR A 1057 24.34 14.76 -4.79
N PHE A 1058 24.45 16.05 -5.12
CA PHE A 1058 25.10 16.52 -6.35
C PHE A 1058 26.39 17.32 -6.11
N GLY A 1059 27.42 17.02 -6.89
CA GLY A 1059 28.69 17.75 -6.89
C GLY A 1059 28.52 19.20 -7.35
N GLY A 1060 29.07 20.15 -6.58
CA GLY A 1060 28.95 21.60 -6.83
C GLY A 1060 27.72 22.26 -6.19
N SER A 1061 26.82 21.49 -5.60
CA SER A 1061 25.85 22.00 -4.62
C SER A 1061 26.56 22.54 -3.37
N ASN A 1062 25.90 23.43 -2.63
CA ASN A 1062 26.34 23.92 -1.32
C ASN A 1062 25.24 23.71 -0.26
N THR A 1063 24.21 22.92 -0.56
CA THR A 1063 23.08 22.60 0.33
C THR A 1063 23.20 21.14 0.75
N PRO A 1064 23.17 20.82 2.07
CA PRO A 1064 23.18 19.45 2.53
C PRO A 1064 21.84 18.75 2.29
N ASP A 1065 21.90 17.43 2.21
CA ASP A 1065 20.81 16.54 1.85
C ASP A 1065 20.79 15.36 2.83
N GLY A 1066 19.65 15.15 3.50
CA GLY A 1066 19.50 14.08 4.50
C GLY A 1066 19.54 12.67 3.90
N MET A 1067 19.05 12.50 2.67
CA MET A 1067 19.11 11.21 1.98
C MET A 1067 20.55 10.92 1.53
N ALA A 1068 21.24 11.90 0.94
CA ALA A 1068 22.66 11.74 0.59
C ALA A 1068 23.52 11.44 1.81
N THR A 1069 23.30 12.16 2.91
CA THR A 1069 24.02 11.96 4.16
C THR A 1069 23.77 10.56 4.72
N SER A 1070 22.53 10.07 4.69
CA SER A 1070 22.18 8.70 5.12
C SER A 1070 22.83 7.62 4.23
N GLN A 1071 22.76 7.78 2.90
CA GLN A 1071 23.32 6.79 1.96
C GLN A 1071 24.85 6.74 2.02
N ILE A 1072 25.52 7.90 2.09
CA ILE A 1072 26.97 7.98 2.25
C ILE A 1072 27.41 7.40 3.61
N ALA A 1073 26.65 7.65 4.68
CA ALA A 1073 26.92 7.06 6.00
C ALA A 1073 26.90 5.53 5.96
N TYR A 1074 25.80 4.92 5.49
CA TYR A 1074 25.71 3.45 5.49
C TYR A 1074 26.67 2.81 4.48
N ALA A 1075 27.01 3.47 3.36
CA ALA A 1075 27.97 2.95 2.39
C ALA A 1075 29.41 2.95 2.92
N LEU A 1076 29.80 4.00 3.66
CA LEU A 1076 31.09 4.04 4.34
C LEU A 1076 31.15 3.04 5.52
N GLU A 1077 30.05 2.85 6.25
CA GLU A 1077 29.93 1.81 7.27
C GLU A 1077 30.00 0.39 6.66
N ALA A 1078 29.35 0.16 5.52
CA ALA A 1078 29.43 -1.11 4.79
C ALA A 1078 30.89 -1.43 4.38
N TYR A 1079 31.63 -0.41 3.91
CA TYR A 1079 33.06 -0.55 3.65
C TYR A 1079 33.91 -0.75 4.92
N ARG A 1080 33.60 -0.05 6.02
CA ARG A 1080 34.25 -0.26 7.32
C ARG A 1080 34.09 -1.70 7.81
N ARG A 1081 32.88 -2.25 7.72
CA ARG A 1081 32.55 -3.64 8.06
C ARG A 1081 33.31 -4.64 7.22
N PHE A 1082 33.27 -4.47 5.89
CA PHE A 1082 34.01 -5.30 4.95
C PHE A 1082 35.53 -5.30 5.23
N ALA A 1083 36.12 -4.12 5.45
CA ALA A 1083 37.55 -3.98 5.75
C ALA A 1083 37.97 -4.67 7.07
N ASN A 1084 37.06 -4.81 8.03
CA ASN A 1084 37.29 -5.51 9.30
C ASN A 1084 36.87 -7.00 9.29
N GLY A 1085 36.17 -7.46 8.25
CA GLY A 1085 35.62 -8.82 8.17
C GLY A 1085 34.39 -9.03 9.06
N GLU A 1086 33.59 -7.98 9.27
CA GLU A 1086 32.30 -8.01 9.96
C GLU A 1086 31.15 -8.38 8.99
N ASN A 1087 29.95 -8.66 9.51
CA ASN A 1087 28.75 -8.94 8.70
C ASN A 1087 28.41 -7.78 7.74
N GLY A 1088 27.63 -8.09 6.69
CA GLY A 1088 27.14 -7.09 5.73
C GLY A 1088 26.28 -5.99 6.38
N ILE A 1089 26.07 -4.87 5.67
CA ILE A 1089 25.33 -3.73 6.23
C ILE A 1089 23.88 -4.11 6.62
N TYR A 1090 23.19 -4.89 5.79
CA TYR A 1090 21.85 -5.42 6.03
C TYR A 1090 21.81 -6.85 6.61
N ASP A 1091 22.96 -7.51 6.79
CA ASP A 1091 23.05 -8.78 7.51
C ASP A 1091 23.07 -8.48 9.02
N LEU A 1092 21.87 -8.42 9.60
CA LEU A 1092 21.60 -8.07 11.00
C LEU A 1092 21.60 -9.30 11.92
N THR A 1093 22.12 -10.45 11.46
CA THR A 1093 22.32 -11.64 12.30
C THR A 1093 23.36 -11.44 13.41
N ASP A 1094 24.14 -10.36 13.35
CA ASP A 1094 25.03 -9.90 14.42
C ASP A 1094 24.35 -8.99 15.46
N VAL A 1095 23.09 -8.59 15.25
CA VAL A 1095 22.30 -7.78 16.20
C VAL A 1095 21.37 -8.68 17.03
N GLY A 1096 21.65 -8.78 18.32
CA GLY A 1096 20.80 -9.49 19.27
C GLY A 1096 19.52 -8.73 19.63
N GLU A 1097 18.44 -9.47 19.88
CA GLU A 1097 17.20 -8.96 20.46
C GLU A 1097 17.44 -8.37 21.86
N LYS A 1098 16.74 -7.26 22.16
CA LYS A 1098 16.62 -6.70 23.52
C LYS A 1098 15.32 -7.21 24.16
N SER A 1099 15.40 -7.61 25.42
CA SER A 1099 14.19 -7.85 26.21
C SER A 1099 13.53 -6.53 26.65
N GLN A 1100 12.22 -6.56 26.95
CA GLN A 1100 11.53 -5.41 27.55
C GLN A 1100 12.19 -4.95 28.85
N GLU A 1101 12.77 -5.87 29.64
CA GLU A 1101 13.52 -5.54 30.86
C GLU A 1101 14.76 -4.67 30.55
N GLU A 1102 15.41 -4.86 29.40
CA GLU A 1102 16.56 -4.06 28.96
C GLU A 1102 16.13 -2.71 28.37
N ILE A 1103 15.00 -2.66 27.64
CA ILE A 1103 14.40 -1.42 27.12
C ILE A 1103 13.94 -0.51 28.28
N ASP A 1104 13.20 -1.06 29.24
CA ASP A 1104 12.73 -0.33 30.41
C ASP A 1104 13.90 0.15 31.28
N GLN A 1105 14.95 -0.68 31.43
CA GLN A 1105 16.15 -0.31 32.16
C GLN A 1105 16.96 0.77 31.45
N ALA A 1106 17.00 0.80 30.11
CA ALA A 1106 17.65 1.85 29.34
C ALA A 1106 16.93 3.20 29.50
N ALA A 1107 15.60 3.23 29.32
CA ALA A 1107 14.80 4.44 29.51
C ALA A 1107 14.93 5.00 30.94
N ALA A 1108 14.87 4.13 31.95
CA ALA A 1108 15.08 4.53 33.34
C ALA A 1108 16.51 4.99 33.64
N GLN A 1109 17.53 4.43 32.97
CA GLN A 1109 18.92 4.87 33.12
C GLN A 1109 19.14 6.25 32.53
N GLU A 1110 18.52 6.58 31.39
CA GLU A 1110 18.60 7.90 30.78
C GLU A 1110 18.06 9.00 31.71
N ALA A 1111 16.90 8.77 32.31
CA ALA A 1111 16.35 9.67 33.34
C ALA A 1111 17.27 9.76 34.58
N MET A 1112 17.87 8.65 35.02
CA MET A 1112 18.85 8.67 36.12
C MET A 1112 20.09 9.50 35.78
N ASP A 1113 20.63 9.37 34.56
CA ASP A 1113 21.83 10.08 34.11
C ASP A 1113 21.57 11.60 33.97
N LEU A 1114 20.40 11.99 33.47
CA LEU A 1114 19.96 13.40 33.46
C LEU A 1114 19.82 13.98 34.88
N ILE A 1115 19.25 13.22 35.82
CA ILE A 1115 19.12 13.63 37.23
C ILE A 1115 20.50 13.79 37.90
N ASP A 1116 21.45 12.88 37.64
CA ASP A 1116 22.82 12.99 38.15
C ASP A 1116 23.60 14.15 37.50
N ALA A 1117 23.32 14.47 36.23
CA ALA A 1117 23.93 15.58 35.49
C ALA A 1117 23.60 16.98 36.05
N ILE A 1118 22.48 17.14 36.78
CA ILE A 1118 22.13 18.40 37.49
C ILE A 1118 23.27 18.83 38.44
N GLY A 1119 23.94 17.86 39.08
CA GLY A 1119 25.11 18.09 39.92
C GLY A 1119 24.86 19.01 41.12
N THR A 1120 25.45 20.21 41.11
CA THR A 1120 25.29 21.21 42.19
C THR A 1120 24.42 22.36 41.70
N VAL A 1121 23.19 22.45 42.22
CA VAL A 1121 22.22 23.46 41.81
C VAL A 1121 22.74 24.90 42.01
N THR A 1122 22.74 25.67 40.92
CA THR A 1122 23.02 27.11 40.87
C THR A 1122 21.79 27.87 40.35
N ALA A 1123 21.91 29.18 40.13
CA ALA A 1123 20.89 29.99 39.47
C ALA A 1123 20.70 29.62 37.97
N ASP A 1124 21.67 28.91 37.39
CA ASP A 1124 21.71 28.56 35.97
C ASP A 1124 21.23 27.11 35.71
N SER A 1125 20.98 26.32 36.76
CA SER A 1125 20.58 24.90 36.67
C SER A 1125 19.14 24.65 36.21
N GLY A 1126 18.40 25.69 35.78
CA GLY A 1126 16.97 25.58 35.46
C GLY A 1126 16.67 24.58 34.35
N GLU A 1127 17.37 24.71 33.22
CA GLU A 1127 17.20 23.84 32.04
C GLU A 1127 17.50 22.38 32.38
N ALA A 1128 18.62 22.09 33.04
CA ALA A 1128 18.98 20.72 33.43
C ALA A 1128 17.98 20.07 34.40
N ILE A 1129 17.39 20.84 35.33
CA ILE A 1129 16.33 20.36 36.21
C ILE A 1129 15.04 20.10 35.43
N GLN A 1130 14.71 20.95 34.46
CA GLN A 1130 13.53 20.80 33.60
C GLN A 1130 13.65 19.55 32.70
N SER A 1131 14.77 19.36 31.99
CA SER A 1131 14.96 18.18 31.14
C SER A 1131 14.95 16.87 31.94
N ALA A 1132 15.53 16.86 33.14
CA ALA A 1132 15.49 15.70 34.03
C ALA A 1132 14.09 15.42 34.61
N ARG A 1133 13.25 16.46 34.76
CA ARG A 1133 11.83 16.33 35.13
C ARG A 1133 11.01 15.78 33.97
N GLU A 1134 11.15 16.35 32.77
CA GLU A 1134 10.44 15.91 31.57
C GLU A 1134 10.77 14.46 31.22
N ALA A 1135 12.06 14.09 31.25
CA ALA A 1135 12.52 12.72 31.02
C ALA A 1135 12.11 11.72 32.12
N TYR A 1136 11.86 12.17 33.36
CA TYR A 1136 11.26 11.30 34.38
C TYR A 1136 9.75 11.18 34.21
N ASP A 1137 9.05 12.28 33.90
CA ASP A 1137 7.59 12.31 33.83
C ASP A 1137 7.04 11.57 32.59
N SER A 1138 7.81 11.42 31.51
CA SER A 1138 7.46 10.61 30.32
C SER A 1138 7.47 9.10 30.55
N LEU A 1139 8.30 8.59 31.47
CA LEU A 1139 8.48 7.15 31.71
C LEU A 1139 7.19 6.41 32.09
N THR A 1140 7.08 5.13 31.71
CA THR A 1140 5.98 4.28 32.16
C THR A 1140 6.02 4.04 33.68
N ASN A 1141 4.93 3.57 34.28
CA ASN A 1141 4.91 3.23 35.72
C ASN A 1141 5.96 2.17 36.09
N ALA A 1142 6.26 1.21 35.19
CA ALA A 1142 7.30 0.20 35.42
C ALA A 1142 8.70 0.81 35.37
N GLN A 1143 8.98 1.66 34.38
CA GLN A 1143 10.25 2.37 34.23
C GLN A 1143 10.50 3.34 35.41
N LYS A 1144 9.47 4.03 35.90
CA LYS A 1144 9.55 4.90 37.09
C LYS A 1144 9.96 4.15 38.36
N GLU A 1145 9.61 2.87 38.52
CA GLU A 1145 10.08 2.04 39.65
C GLU A 1145 11.57 1.68 39.56
N LEU A 1146 12.22 1.84 38.40
CA LEU A 1146 13.66 1.59 38.19
C LEU A 1146 14.54 2.85 38.45
N VAL A 1147 13.97 4.06 38.47
CA VAL A 1147 14.72 5.32 38.68
C VAL A 1147 15.16 5.48 40.14
N SER A 1148 16.36 5.00 40.45
CA SER A 1148 16.86 4.90 41.82
C SER A 1148 17.28 6.22 42.49
N ASN A 1149 17.43 7.31 41.73
CA ASN A 1149 17.89 8.62 42.22
C ASN A 1149 16.82 9.72 42.25
N TYR A 1150 15.53 9.40 42.08
CA TYR A 1150 14.44 10.40 41.99
C TYR A 1150 14.38 11.43 43.16
N ASP A 1151 14.78 11.03 44.38
CA ASP A 1151 14.92 11.94 45.53
C ASP A 1151 15.90 13.11 45.28
N VAL A 1152 16.88 12.94 44.37
CA VAL A 1152 17.86 13.98 43.97
C VAL A 1152 17.18 15.06 43.13
N LEU A 1153 16.32 14.68 42.18
CA LEU A 1153 15.52 15.62 41.37
C LEU A 1153 14.60 16.46 42.27
N LEU A 1154 13.85 15.81 43.16
CA LEU A 1154 12.99 16.49 44.13
C LEU A 1154 13.75 17.46 45.05
N ALA A 1155 14.99 17.11 45.43
CA ALA A 1155 15.87 17.98 46.20
C ALA A 1155 16.44 19.14 45.37
N ALA A 1156 16.70 18.92 44.08
CA ALA A 1156 17.21 19.93 43.17
C ALA A 1156 16.16 21.01 42.86
N GLU A 1157 14.92 20.61 42.55
CA GLU A 1157 13.77 21.50 42.36
C GLU A 1157 13.57 22.41 43.58
N GLN A 1158 13.60 21.83 44.80
CA GLN A 1158 13.49 22.58 46.05
C GLN A 1158 14.67 23.54 46.27
N ALA A 1159 15.89 23.14 45.93
CA ALA A 1159 17.06 24.00 46.03
C ALA A 1159 16.98 25.18 45.04
N PHE A 1160 16.54 24.93 43.80
CA PHE A 1160 16.39 25.95 42.76
C PHE A 1160 15.30 26.97 43.12
N ALA A 1161 14.14 26.52 43.61
CA ALA A 1161 13.09 27.38 44.13
C ALA A 1161 13.56 28.28 45.28
N LEU A 1162 14.49 27.82 46.12
CA LEU A 1162 15.10 28.63 47.19
C LEU A 1162 16.12 29.65 46.66
N LEU A 1163 16.78 29.38 45.54
CA LEU A 1163 17.67 30.35 44.87
C LEU A 1163 16.88 31.47 44.17
N GLY A 1164 15.74 31.14 43.56
CA GLY A 1164 14.80 32.14 43.02
C GLY A 1164 14.19 33.07 44.09
N GLY A 1165 14.28 32.70 45.37
CA GLY A 1165 13.64 33.40 46.48
C GLY A 1165 14.19 34.78 46.86
N ASN A 1166 15.27 35.29 46.22
CA ASN A 1166 15.80 36.62 46.58
C ASN A 1166 16.65 37.32 45.51
N ASN A 1167 16.01 37.88 44.47
CA ASN A 1167 16.65 38.93 43.66
C ASN A 1167 15.64 40.01 43.23
N GLY A 1168 15.82 41.24 43.71
CA GLY A 1168 14.97 42.38 43.35
C GLY A 1168 15.62 43.71 43.70
N GLY A 1169 15.51 44.70 42.81
CA GLY A 1169 16.04 46.05 43.09
C GLY A 1169 16.28 46.96 41.89
N ASN A 1170 15.21 47.49 41.28
CA ASN A 1170 14.99 48.96 41.11
C ASN A 1170 13.72 49.22 40.26
N GLY A 1171 12.82 50.14 40.62
CA GLY A 1171 12.84 50.98 41.84
C GLY A 1171 11.60 51.88 42.01
N ASP A 1172 11.70 52.78 43.00
CA ASP A 1172 10.85 53.95 43.29
C ASP A 1172 9.34 53.77 43.61
N THR A 1173 9.13 53.53 44.91
CA THR A 1173 7.98 53.93 45.77
C THR A 1173 7.64 55.45 45.74
N PRO A 1174 6.66 56.02 46.53
CA PRO A 1174 5.58 55.44 47.37
C PRO A 1174 4.18 56.14 47.29
N SER A 1175 3.13 55.53 47.87
CA SER A 1175 2.12 56.23 48.71
C SER A 1175 1.26 55.27 49.58
N SER A 1176 0.53 55.81 50.57
CA SER A 1176 -0.23 55.13 51.66
C SER A 1176 -1.14 56.20 52.35
N PRO A 1177 -2.07 55.93 53.31
CA PRO A 1177 -2.71 54.68 53.84
C PRO A 1177 -4.27 54.72 53.88
N ASP A 1178 -4.94 53.65 54.36
CA ASP A 1178 -6.13 53.59 55.29
C ASP A 1178 -6.84 52.20 55.23
N ASP A 1179 -7.82 51.83 56.08
CA ASP A 1179 -7.74 51.52 57.53
C ASP A 1179 -8.92 50.60 57.98
N THR A 1180 -8.76 49.89 59.11
CA THR A 1180 -9.76 49.19 59.97
C THR A 1180 -10.46 47.86 59.56
N GLN A 1181 -10.71 47.04 60.62
CA GLN A 1181 -11.45 45.77 60.75
C GLN A 1181 -12.83 46.02 61.46
N PRO A 1182 -13.61 45.07 62.10
CA PRO A 1182 -13.50 43.60 62.35
C PRO A 1182 -14.76 42.81 61.84
N GLY A 1183 -15.03 41.51 62.07
CA GLY A 1183 -14.53 40.39 62.89
C GLY A 1183 -15.40 39.13 62.55
N GLU A 1184 -15.53 38.03 63.29
CA GLU A 1184 -14.95 37.49 64.55
C GLU A 1184 -15.19 35.93 64.57
N ASN A 1185 -14.93 35.21 65.67
CA ASN A 1185 -15.05 33.74 65.82
C ASN A 1185 -15.42 33.39 67.29
N PRO A 1186 -16.03 32.23 67.65
CA PRO A 1186 -15.22 31.23 68.40
C PRO A 1186 -15.65 29.73 68.39
N GLN A 1187 -14.64 28.84 68.22
CA GLN A 1187 -14.29 27.65 69.03
C GLN A 1187 -15.28 26.50 69.37
N THR A 1188 -14.84 25.24 69.16
CA THR A 1188 -14.35 24.24 70.17
C THR A 1188 -14.24 22.84 69.51
N GLY A 1189 -13.42 21.86 69.95
CA GLY A 1189 -12.43 21.76 71.03
C GLY A 1189 -11.59 20.46 70.88
N ASP A 1190 -10.57 20.24 71.72
CA ASP A 1190 -9.45 19.28 71.47
C ASP A 1190 -9.34 18.12 72.50
N SER A 1191 -8.49 17.12 72.20
CA SER A 1191 -7.62 16.30 73.08
C SER A 1191 -7.79 14.76 73.18
N THR A 1192 -6.77 14.04 72.68
CA THR A 1192 -6.12 12.81 73.25
C THR A 1192 -6.87 11.46 73.37
N ALA A 1193 -6.24 10.26 73.40
CA ALA A 1193 -4.92 9.73 72.97
C ALA A 1193 -4.82 8.18 73.23
N ILE A 1194 -3.65 7.57 72.97
CA ILE A 1194 -3.10 6.29 73.52
C ILE A 1194 -3.32 4.98 72.70
N LEU A 1195 -2.19 4.30 72.42
CA LEU A 1195 -1.98 2.91 71.97
C LEU A 1195 -1.44 2.08 73.18
N PRO A 1196 -1.62 0.74 73.29
CA PRO A 1196 -0.61 -0.19 72.72
C PRO A 1196 -0.96 -1.70 72.50
N ALA A 1197 0.01 -2.41 71.89
CA ALA A 1197 0.40 -3.83 72.11
C ALA A 1197 -0.38 -5.02 71.47
N ALA A 1198 0.33 -6.14 71.28
CA ALA A 1198 -0.08 -7.38 70.61
C ALA A 1198 0.56 -8.63 71.25
N LEU A 1199 0.09 -9.88 71.00
CA LEU A 1199 0.81 -11.12 71.33
C LEU A 1199 0.35 -12.44 70.63
N ALA A 1200 1.31 -13.11 69.96
CA ALA A 1200 1.64 -14.56 69.91
C ALA A 1200 0.63 -15.74 69.63
N LEU A 1201 0.91 -16.44 68.50
CA LEU A 1201 1.21 -17.90 68.31
C LEU A 1201 0.18 -19.07 68.47
N THR A 1202 0.30 -20.05 67.54
CA THR A 1202 0.18 -21.54 67.66
C THR A 1202 -1.20 -22.25 67.80
N VAL A 1203 -1.47 -23.51 67.32
CA VAL A 1203 -0.91 -24.34 66.19
C VAL A 1203 -1.78 -25.64 65.95
N SER A 1204 -1.70 -26.25 64.74
CA SER A 1204 -1.91 -27.68 64.36
C SER A 1204 -3.29 -28.36 64.07
N PHE A 1205 -3.35 -28.99 62.86
CA PHE A 1205 -3.80 -30.37 62.50
C PHE A 1205 -5.31 -30.78 62.57
N ALA A 1206 -5.85 -31.72 61.74
CA ALA A 1206 -5.39 -32.37 60.49
C ALA A 1206 -6.41 -33.36 59.84
N LEU A 1207 -6.15 -33.77 58.57
CA LEU A 1207 -6.56 -35.04 57.89
C LEU A 1207 -8.08 -35.22 57.56
N VAL A 1208 -8.56 -36.00 56.57
CA VAL A 1208 -8.06 -36.73 55.36
C VAL A 1208 -9.33 -37.14 54.53
N ALA A 1209 -9.40 -37.54 53.25
CA ALA A 1209 -8.48 -37.96 52.17
C ALA A 1209 -9.16 -37.66 50.79
N GLY A 1210 -8.56 -37.87 49.59
CA GLY A 1210 -7.19 -38.24 49.24
C GLY A 1210 -7.04 -38.73 47.78
N ARG A 1211 -5.76 -38.95 47.38
CA ARG A 1211 -5.22 -39.93 46.37
C ARG A 1211 -5.83 -40.03 44.96
N ALA A 1212 -5.08 -40.28 43.88
CA ALA A 1212 -3.65 -40.25 43.51
C ALA A 1212 -3.58 -40.60 42.00
N GLY A 1213 -2.59 -40.24 41.17
CA GLY A 1213 -1.28 -39.61 41.40
C GLY A 1213 -0.12 -40.50 40.94
N LYS A 1214 0.54 -40.17 39.82
CA LYS A 1214 1.85 -40.74 39.39
C LYS A 1214 2.59 -39.81 38.39
N ARG A 1215 3.83 -40.15 38.01
CA ARG A 1215 4.84 -39.24 37.43
C ARG A 1215 5.53 -39.79 36.17
N ARG A 1216 5.95 -38.86 35.30
CA ARG A 1216 7.19 -38.79 34.48
C ARG A 1216 7.44 -39.78 33.33
N LYS A 1217 7.90 -39.18 32.20
CA LYS A 1217 8.87 -39.70 31.19
C LYS A 1217 8.33 -40.80 30.25
N GLN A 1218 8.76 -40.90 28.97
CA GLN A 1218 9.81 -40.17 28.21
C GLN A 1218 9.61 -40.30 26.67
N HIS A 1219 10.30 -39.41 25.93
CA HIS A 1219 10.74 -39.52 24.52
C HIS A 1219 9.76 -39.25 23.37
N SER A 1220 10.39 -38.76 22.29
CA SER A 1220 9.85 -38.31 20.99
C SER A 1220 8.59 -37.46 21.18
#